data_AF-A0A3B4TDP4-F1
#
_entry.id   AF-A0A3B4TDP4-F1
#
_cell.length_a   1.000
_cell.length_b   1.000
_cell.length_c   1.000
_cell.angle_alpha   90.00
_cell.angle_beta   90.00
_cell.angle_gamma   90.00
#
_symmetry.space_group_name_H-M   'P 1'
#
loop_
_entity.id
_entity.type
_entity.pdbx_description
1 polymer ?
#
loop_
_entity_poly.entity_id
_entity_poly.type
_entity_poly.pdbx_seq_one_letter_code
_entity_poly.pdbx_strand_id
1 'polypeptide(L)'
;MAADHGELLAEMATVGRLSATERLKHAQKRRAQQLKAWMQMEKDTARGSRAKADKKKARTTKVTFPNAITLLDAAARNDLNEVRELLNTGISPDLVNEDGLTALHQCCIDDFVEIVQCLLDAGASVNACDSELWTPLHAAATCGHTGLVQLLIQAGADLLAVNADGNMPYDLCEDEATLELLEMVMAEQGITQERIDECRGAKERAMLADIRALVQSKADLNTQDDNGATLLHIASANGYISVAELLLENRAQVEVKDSDGWTPLHAASCWGQIQMVELLVAHGASLSTKSVLEETPLDVCMDEEVRAKLMDLKHKHDAIMKSQDRQKGTLQRRASSTGSRGKVVRRVSVNERSSLYRREHHKEAMVWQERGRQPDPQDDDEDRQTDNELHHLGNGGTSVSLAASVPGELRSGGGLMERSASYQLCPAPGAESGSRSTEGEGTDSMTREKSHHTLADLKRQRAAAKLNKYPEEPPVAVVYFTPASGDPPLLKLRAPEEEQSTNKEPCCGLIPACGSDGKQRARDITKMSQQAMNGVPSRGKVLTLDNMNPNVKRVEYAVRGPIVQRAVQIEKELKEGVKKPFTEVIKANIGDAHAMGQKPITFLRQVLALCSYPELLEDNKFPEDAKKRARRILEACGGHSIGAYSASQGIECVRQDVACYIERRDGGIPSSPDNIYLSTGASDAIVTMLKLLVCGEGRDRTGVMISIPQYPLYSAALADLGAVQISYYLDEDKCWSLDVTELRRALNAARQHCNPRVLCIINPGNPTGQVQSRQCIEDVIRFAKEEHLFLMADEVYQDNVYAEGCKFHSFKKVLFEMGPEYSSTVEMASFHSTSKCYMGECGFRGGYMEVINMDPEVKVQLTKLVSVRLCPPVPGQALLDLVVNPPQPDEPSYTTFMKRTAVLTALAEKARLTEEIFNTVPGITCNPVQGAMYTFPRITLPQKAIDKAKEEGQVPDMFYCMKLLEEEGICLVPGSGFGQREGTFHFRMTILPPAEKLKFVLQKIRDFHLRFTQQFS
;
A
#
# COMPACT_ATOMS: atom_id res chain seq x y z
N MET A 1 7.15 25.97 -48.24
CA MET A 1 8.12 25.88 -47.13
C MET A 1 7.33 25.39 -45.94
N ALA A 2 7.70 24.24 -45.38
CA ALA A 2 7.21 23.80 -44.08
C ALA A 2 8.13 24.41 -43.01
N ALA A 3 7.58 24.72 -41.83
CA ALA A 3 8.38 25.13 -40.70
C ALA A 3 9.19 23.94 -40.18
N ASP A 4 10.37 24.19 -39.67
CA ASP A 4 11.22 23.16 -39.06
C ASP A 4 10.63 22.68 -37.72
N HIS A 5 11.00 21.50 -37.25
CA HIS A 5 10.52 20.97 -35.97
C HIS A 5 10.97 21.86 -34.79
N GLY A 6 12.18 22.42 -34.86
CA GLY A 6 12.66 23.42 -33.90
C GLY A 6 11.83 24.71 -33.89
N GLU A 7 11.40 25.20 -35.06
CA GLU A 7 10.53 26.38 -35.16
C GLU A 7 9.15 26.11 -34.52
N LEU A 8 8.61 24.89 -34.70
CA LEU A 8 7.35 24.47 -34.08
C LEU A 8 7.44 24.40 -32.55
N LEU A 9 8.53 23.85 -32.01
CA LEU A 9 8.75 23.78 -30.56
C LEU A 9 8.94 25.17 -29.93
N ALA A 10 9.73 26.05 -30.57
CA ALA A 10 9.90 27.43 -30.12
C ALA A 10 8.58 28.23 -30.11
N GLU A 11 7.70 27.99 -31.08
CA GLU A 11 6.36 28.59 -31.15
C GLU A 11 5.41 28.04 -30.06
N MET A 12 5.54 26.76 -29.68
CA MET A 12 4.71 26.18 -28.61
C MET A 12 4.92 26.86 -27.25
N ALA A 13 6.17 27.20 -26.90
CA ALA A 13 6.50 27.91 -25.66
C ALA A 13 5.94 29.34 -25.58
N THR A 14 5.62 29.97 -26.72
CA THR A 14 4.94 31.26 -26.79
C THR A 14 3.41 31.09 -26.86
N VAL A 15 2.89 30.12 -27.62
CA VAL A 15 1.46 29.81 -27.68
C VAL A 15 0.89 29.37 -26.33
N GLY A 16 1.67 28.65 -25.51
CA GLY A 16 1.28 28.27 -24.15
C GLY A 16 0.92 29.45 -23.24
N ARG A 17 1.52 30.63 -23.45
CA ARG A 17 1.29 31.84 -22.64
C ARG A 17 0.08 32.67 -23.09
N LEU A 18 -0.51 32.36 -24.25
CA LEU A 18 -1.68 33.05 -24.79
C LEU A 18 -2.98 32.57 -24.13
N SER A 19 -3.99 33.44 -24.02
CA SER A 19 -5.34 33.04 -23.60
C SER A 19 -6.03 32.16 -24.66
N ALA A 20 -7.06 31.39 -24.27
CA ALA A 20 -7.74 30.45 -25.17
C ALA A 20 -8.29 31.11 -26.45
N THR A 21 -8.84 32.33 -26.35
CA THR A 21 -9.32 33.12 -27.49
C THR A 21 -8.20 33.63 -28.39
N GLU A 22 -7.02 33.92 -27.84
CA GLU A 22 -5.83 34.30 -28.61
C GLU A 22 -5.19 33.10 -29.30
N ARG A 23 -5.08 31.94 -28.63
CA ARG A 23 -4.65 30.67 -29.24
C ARG A 23 -5.54 30.31 -30.44
N LEU A 24 -6.86 30.48 -30.31
CA LEU A 24 -7.80 30.22 -31.41
C LEU A 24 -7.57 31.17 -32.60
N LYS A 25 -7.40 32.48 -32.35
CA LYS A 25 -7.06 33.46 -33.39
C LYS A 25 -5.70 33.17 -34.05
N HIS A 26 -4.73 32.71 -33.26
CA HIS A 26 -3.39 32.34 -33.74
C HIS A 26 -3.47 31.13 -34.69
N ALA A 27 -4.18 30.07 -34.29
CA ALA A 27 -4.43 28.90 -35.12
C ALA A 27 -5.19 29.24 -36.41
N GLN A 28 -6.23 30.09 -36.34
CA GLN A 28 -6.95 30.56 -37.52
C GLN A 28 -6.05 31.35 -38.49
N LYS A 29 -5.20 32.26 -37.96
CA LYS A 29 -4.22 33.02 -38.75
C LYS A 29 -3.21 32.10 -39.44
N ARG A 30 -2.69 31.10 -38.72
CA ARG A 30 -1.76 30.09 -39.27
C ARG A 30 -2.41 29.25 -40.37
N ARG A 31 -3.66 28.80 -40.15
CA ARG A 31 -4.44 28.07 -41.16
C ARG A 31 -4.69 28.91 -42.42
N ALA A 32 -5.01 30.19 -42.26
CA ALA A 32 -5.18 31.11 -43.39
C ALA A 32 -3.87 31.32 -44.18
N GLN A 33 -2.72 31.41 -43.50
CA GLN A 33 -1.40 31.49 -44.15
C GLN A 33 -1.06 30.20 -44.91
N GLN A 34 -1.30 29.03 -44.32
CA GLN A 34 -1.13 27.73 -44.99
C GLN A 34 -1.98 27.63 -46.26
N LEU A 35 -3.27 27.98 -46.18
CA LEU A 35 -4.18 27.96 -47.33
C LEU A 35 -3.77 28.97 -48.42
N LYS A 36 -3.25 30.13 -48.04
CA LYS A 36 -2.71 31.14 -48.99
C LYS A 36 -1.44 30.65 -49.68
N ALA A 37 -0.53 30.00 -48.95
CA ALA A 37 0.67 29.38 -49.53
C ALA A 37 0.32 28.20 -50.45
N TRP A 38 -0.70 27.42 -50.10
CA TRP A 38 -1.21 26.32 -50.94
C TRP A 38 -1.82 26.83 -52.25
N MET A 39 -2.73 27.82 -52.20
CA MET A 39 -3.28 28.48 -53.41
C MET A 39 -2.19 29.11 -54.30
N GLN A 40 -1.10 29.61 -53.72
CA GLN A 40 0.03 30.14 -54.48
C GLN A 40 0.78 29.01 -55.20
N MET A 41 1.08 27.91 -54.50
CA MET A 41 1.71 26.73 -55.10
C MET A 41 0.84 26.10 -56.20
N GLU A 42 -0.49 26.08 -56.02
CA GLU A 42 -1.45 25.58 -57.00
C GLU A 42 -1.45 26.47 -58.27
N LYS A 43 -1.44 27.80 -58.13
CA LYS A 43 -1.28 28.75 -59.24
C LYS A 43 0.05 28.60 -59.97
N ASP A 44 1.14 28.40 -59.24
CA ASP A 44 2.47 28.24 -59.83
C ASP A 44 2.62 26.88 -60.54
N THR A 45 1.93 25.84 -60.05
CA THR A 45 1.80 24.53 -60.71
C THR A 45 0.97 24.63 -61.99
N ALA A 46 -0.17 25.35 -61.97
CA ALA A 46 -1.01 25.58 -63.15
C ALA A 46 -0.30 26.37 -64.27
N ARG A 47 0.63 27.26 -63.90
CA ARG A 47 1.48 28.02 -64.84
C ARG A 47 2.63 27.20 -65.45
N GLY A 48 2.92 26.01 -64.93
CA GLY A 48 4.03 25.15 -65.37
C GLY A 48 3.77 24.27 -66.60
N SER A 49 2.60 24.36 -67.24
CA SER A 49 2.15 23.43 -68.28
C SER A 49 2.76 23.63 -69.69
N ARG A 50 4.07 23.95 -69.79
CA ARG A 50 4.82 23.94 -71.06
C ARG A 50 6.35 23.95 -70.87
N ALA A 51 6.94 22.78 -70.59
CA ALA A 51 8.20 22.26 -71.20
C ALA A 51 8.86 21.17 -70.34
N LYS A 52 9.28 20.09 -71.01
CA LYS A 52 10.25 19.07 -70.57
C LYS A 52 9.93 18.32 -69.28
N ALA A 53 9.34 17.15 -69.46
CA ALA A 53 9.49 16.05 -68.51
C ALA A 53 10.95 15.59 -68.50
N ASP A 54 11.66 15.86 -67.40
CA ASP A 54 12.85 15.11 -67.04
C ASP A 54 13.07 15.13 -65.51
N LYS A 55 13.62 14.04 -65.00
CA LYS A 55 13.77 13.61 -63.59
C LYS A 55 13.77 14.72 -62.52
N LYS A 56 12.73 14.75 -61.67
CA LYS A 56 12.84 15.25 -60.27
C LYS A 56 12.26 14.23 -59.29
N LYS A 57 13.10 13.79 -58.34
CA LYS A 57 12.68 12.97 -57.19
C LYS A 57 11.54 13.65 -56.44
N ALA A 58 10.59 12.88 -55.95
CA ALA A 58 9.64 13.35 -54.95
C ALA A 58 10.43 13.85 -53.72
N ARG A 59 10.34 15.16 -53.41
CA ARG A 59 10.77 15.66 -52.10
C ARG A 59 9.67 15.32 -51.11
N THR A 60 9.69 14.09 -50.60
CA THR A 60 9.12 13.82 -49.28
C THR A 60 9.91 14.67 -48.29
N THR A 61 9.24 15.63 -47.65
CA THR A 61 9.80 16.31 -46.47
C THR A 61 9.79 15.32 -45.32
N LYS A 62 10.86 14.50 -45.22
CA LYS A 62 11.18 13.79 -43.97
C LYS A 62 11.33 14.84 -42.87
N VAL A 63 10.63 14.64 -41.76
CA VAL A 63 10.99 15.28 -40.50
C VAL A 63 12.35 14.70 -40.11
N THR A 64 13.29 15.56 -39.73
CA THR A 64 14.63 15.17 -39.29
C THR A 64 14.78 15.55 -37.83
N PHE A 65 15.15 14.58 -37.00
CA PHE A 65 15.45 14.81 -35.59
C PHE A 65 16.96 15.03 -35.40
N PRO A 66 17.39 15.69 -34.30
CA PRO A 66 18.80 15.75 -33.91
C PRO A 66 19.45 14.36 -33.81
N ASN A 67 20.73 14.26 -34.15
CA ASN A 67 21.46 12.98 -34.19
C ASN A 67 21.41 12.20 -32.85
N ALA A 68 21.39 12.91 -31.71
CA ALA A 68 21.27 12.32 -30.39
C ALA A 68 19.92 11.59 -30.22
N ILE A 69 18.83 12.26 -30.62
CA ILE A 69 17.47 11.70 -30.58
C ILE A 69 17.36 10.53 -31.55
N THR A 70 17.92 10.61 -32.76
CA THR A 70 17.85 9.49 -33.72
C THR A 70 18.64 8.26 -33.28
N LEU A 71 19.81 8.45 -32.65
CA LEU A 71 20.62 7.35 -32.16
C LEU A 71 19.99 6.68 -30.94
N LEU A 72 19.48 7.49 -30.00
CA LEU A 72 18.82 6.98 -28.79
C LEU A 72 17.49 6.29 -29.12
N ASP A 73 16.69 6.81 -30.07
CA ASP A 73 15.48 6.14 -30.56
C ASP A 73 15.78 4.80 -31.27
N ALA A 74 16.81 4.75 -32.12
CA ALA A 74 17.24 3.51 -32.77
C ALA A 74 17.73 2.45 -31.75
N ALA A 75 18.47 2.90 -30.73
CA ALA A 75 18.93 2.07 -29.61
C ALA A 75 17.76 1.55 -28.77
N ALA A 76 16.82 2.42 -28.35
CA ALA A 76 15.63 2.05 -27.57
C ALA A 76 14.67 1.11 -28.33
N ARG A 77 14.69 1.13 -29.67
CA ARG A 77 13.93 0.18 -30.52
C ARG A 77 14.63 -1.17 -30.75
N ASN A 78 15.82 -1.37 -30.20
CA ASN A 78 16.70 -2.51 -30.47
C ASN A 78 17.02 -2.68 -31.98
N ASP A 79 17.16 -1.59 -32.74
CA ASP A 79 17.53 -1.65 -34.17
C ASP A 79 19.05 -1.59 -34.36
N LEU A 80 19.71 -2.73 -34.15
CA LEU A 80 21.15 -2.89 -34.34
C LEU A 80 21.64 -2.46 -35.74
N ASN A 81 20.82 -2.58 -36.78
CA ASN A 81 21.21 -2.21 -38.14
C ASN A 81 21.20 -0.70 -38.32
N GLU A 82 20.14 -0.03 -37.84
CA GLU A 82 20.05 1.44 -37.88
C GLU A 82 21.10 2.08 -36.97
N VAL A 83 21.32 1.57 -35.75
CA VAL A 83 22.42 2.03 -34.87
C VAL A 83 23.77 1.90 -35.58
N ARG A 84 24.05 0.74 -36.20
CA ARG A 84 25.30 0.54 -36.94
C ARG A 84 25.42 1.44 -38.17
N GLU A 85 24.34 1.72 -38.89
CA GLU A 85 24.35 2.70 -39.99
C GLU A 85 24.67 4.10 -39.48
N LEU A 86 23.98 4.55 -38.42
CA LEU A 86 24.18 5.86 -37.79
C LEU A 86 25.64 6.06 -37.33
N LEU A 87 26.21 5.10 -36.59
CA LEU A 87 27.60 5.14 -36.15
C LEU A 87 28.58 5.19 -37.34
N ASN A 88 28.35 4.38 -38.39
CA ASN A 88 29.16 4.43 -39.62
C ASN A 88 29.05 5.76 -40.40
N THR A 89 28.00 6.56 -40.19
CA THR A 89 27.93 7.93 -40.74
C THR A 89 28.74 8.97 -39.96
N GLY A 90 29.43 8.57 -38.89
CA GLY A 90 30.25 9.44 -38.04
C GLY A 90 29.46 10.13 -36.92
N ILE A 91 28.30 9.57 -36.54
CA ILE A 91 27.57 9.99 -35.35
C ILE A 91 28.30 9.42 -34.13
N SER A 92 28.61 10.28 -33.14
CA SER A 92 29.26 9.85 -31.90
C SER A 92 28.32 8.93 -31.10
N PRO A 93 28.81 7.81 -30.54
CA PRO A 93 28.03 6.99 -29.60
C PRO A 93 27.74 7.70 -28.27
N ASP A 94 28.56 8.69 -27.90
CA ASP A 94 28.44 9.47 -26.66
C ASP A 94 27.50 10.69 -26.78
N LEU A 95 26.59 10.68 -27.77
CA LEU A 95 25.55 11.70 -27.83
C LEU A 95 24.53 11.47 -26.71
N VAL A 96 24.23 12.55 -25.99
CA VAL A 96 23.33 12.58 -24.83
C VAL A 96 21.99 13.24 -25.15
N ASN A 97 20.95 12.88 -24.39
CA ASN A 97 19.72 13.67 -24.29
C ASN A 97 19.91 14.87 -23.33
N GLU A 98 18.82 15.58 -23.00
CA GLU A 98 18.85 16.73 -22.07
C GLU A 98 19.26 16.34 -20.63
N ASP A 99 19.08 15.07 -20.25
CA ASP A 99 19.40 14.52 -18.93
C ASP A 99 20.84 13.95 -18.86
N GLY A 100 21.63 14.06 -19.95
CA GLY A 100 22.98 13.46 -20.02
C GLY A 100 23.00 11.97 -20.38
N LEU A 101 21.86 11.35 -20.65
CA LEU A 101 21.73 9.91 -20.90
C LEU A 101 22.16 9.56 -22.34
N THR A 102 23.14 8.65 -22.48
CA THR A 102 23.63 8.14 -23.78
C THR A 102 22.87 6.90 -24.26
N ALA A 103 22.97 6.57 -25.55
CA ALA A 103 22.43 5.31 -26.09
C ALA A 103 22.95 4.07 -25.34
N LEU A 104 24.18 4.12 -24.81
CA LEU A 104 24.78 3.04 -24.02
C LEU A 104 24.03 2.84 -22.69
N HIS A 105 23.65 3.92 -21.99
CA HIS A 105 22.81 3.82 -20.79
C HIS A 105 21.47 3.16 -21.08
N GLN A 106 20.78 3.60 -22.15
CA GLN A 106 19.47 3.06 -22.51
C GLN A 106 19.53 1.55 -22.79
N CYS A 107 20.51 1.10 -23.59
CA CYS A 107 20.71 -0.33 -23.84
C CYS A 107 21.12 -1.12 -22.58
N CYS A 108 21.72 -0.48 -21.58
CA CYS A 108 22.02 -1.06 -20.28
C CYS A 108 20.84 -1.11 -19.31
N ILE A 109 19.74 -0.40 -19.59
CA ILE A 109 18.45 -0.55 -18.90
C ILE A 109 17.64 -1.67 -19.57
N ASP A 110 17.62 -1.70 -20.90
CA ASP A 110 16.75 -2.58 -21.70
C ASP A 110 17.33 -3.99 -22.03
N ASP A 111 18.53 -4.31 -21.54
CA ASP A 111 19.29 -5.57 -21.78
C ASP A 111 19.69 -5.84 -23.25
N PHE A 112 20.02 -4.81 -24.03
CA PHE A 112 20.35 -4.95 -25.46
C PHE A 112 21.85 -5.24 -25.70
N VAL A 113 22.30 -6.43 -25.33
CA VAL A 113 23.70 -6.91 -25.38
C VAL A 113 24.40 -6.64 -26.72
N GLU A 114 23.78 -6.98 -27.86
CA GLU A 114 24.42 -6.79 -29.17
C GLU A 114 24.60 -5.30 -29.54
N ILE A 115 23.73 -4.42 -29.05
CA ILE A 115 23.84 -2.97 -29.26
C ILE A 115 24.87 -2.37 -28.31
N VAL A 116 24.92 -2.81 -27.04
CA VAL A 116 25.99 -2.43 -26.10
C VAL A 116 27.36 -2.76 -26.69
N GLN A 117 27.56 -3.97 -27.21
CA GLN A 117 28.81 -4.34 -27.90
C GLN A 117 29.06 -3.42 -29.12
N CYS A 118 28.05 -3.17 -29.95
CA CYS A 118 28.20 -2.33 -31.14
C CYS A 118 28.56 -0.87 -30.82
N LEU A 119 28.07 -0.33 -29.69
CA LEU A 119 28.39 1.01 -29.20
C LEU A 119 29.82 1.05 -28.64
N LEU A 120 30.22 0.06 -27.83
CA LEU A 120 31.58 -0.05 -27.29
C LEU A 120 32.62 -0.24 -28.40
N ASP A 121 32.34 -1.07 -29.41
CA ASP A 121 33.18 -1.25 -30.61
C ASP A 121 33.33 0.06 -31.42
N ALA A 122 32.32 0.92 -31.39
CA ALA A 122 32.34 2.25 -32.00
C ALA A 122 33.02 3.33 -31.12
N GLY A 123 33.54 2.96 -29.94
CA GLY A 123 34.28 3.83 -29.04
C GLY A 123 33.42 4.57 -28.02
N ALA A 124 32.24 4.06 -27.66
CA ALA A 124 31.43 4.62 -26.57
C ALA A 124 32.19 4.65 -25.25
N SER A 125 32.05 5.75 -24.50
CA SER A 125 32.58 5.89 -23.16
C SER A 125 31.83 4.97 -22.19
N VAL A 126 32.45 3.85 -21.83
CA VAL A 126 31.95 2.89 -20.83
C VAL A 126 31.67 3.55 -19.46
N ASN A 127 32.33 4.68 -19.18
CA ASN A 127 32.17 5.49 -17.97
C ASN A 127 31.58 6.88 -18.29
N ALA A 128 30.71 6.98 -19.30
CA ALA A 128 29.86 8.16 -19.47
C ALA A 128 29.03 8.40 -18.20
N CYS A 129 28.80 9.66 -17.85
CA CYS A 129 27.95 10.07 -16.73
C CYS A 129 26.73 10.84 -17.27
N ASP A 130 25.54 10.54 -16.74
CA ASP A 130 24.36 11.40 -16.88
C ASP A 130 24.38 12.59 -15.89
N SER A 131 23.30 13.37 -15.79
CA SER A 131 23.20 14.52 -14.88
C SER A 131 23.36 14.13 -13.40
N GLU A 132 22.93 12.93 -13.03
CA GLU A 132 23.00 12.37 -11.67
C GLU A 132 24.25 11.48 -11.46
N LEU A 133 25.23 11.59 -12.36
CA LEU A 133 26.48 10.84 -12.35
C LEU A 133 26.32 9.31 -12.41
N TRP A 134 25.16 8.82 -12.86
CA TRP A 134 25.01 7.40 -13.17
C TRP A 134 25.88 7.04 -14.36
N THR A 135 26.40 5.82 -14.33
CA THR A 135 27.16 5.24 -15.46
C THR A 135 26.38 4.06 -16.05
N PRO A 136 26.72 3.58 -17.27
CA PRO A 136 26.12 2.38 -17.83
C PRO A 136 26.23 1.15 -16.91
N LEU A 137 27.28 1.10 -16.07
CA LEU A 137 27.46 0.04 -15.07
C LEU A 137 26.45 0.16 -13.91
N HIS A 138 26.10 1.38 -13.47
CA HIS A 138 25.02 1.57 -12.49
C HIS A 138 23.67 1.10 -13.06
N ALA A 139 23.37 1.47 -14.31
CA ALA A 139 22.14 1.06 -15.00
C ALA A 139 22.03 -0.48 -15.10
N ALA A 140 23.07 -1.14 -15.64
CA ALA A 140 23.09 -2.60 -15.77
C ALA A 140 23.05 -3.33 -14.40
N ALA A 141 23.70 -2.78 -13.38
CA ALA A 141 23.71 -3.36 -12.03
C ALA A 141 22.36 -3.21 -11.31
N THR A 142 21.67 -2.08 -11.48
CA THR A 142 20.33 -1.82 -10.92
C THR A 142 19.28 -2.74 -11.55
N CYS A 143 19.36 -2.97 -12.87
CA CYS A 143 18.43 -3.85 -13.57
C CYS A 143 18.76 -5.35 -13.44
N GLY A 144 19.87 -5.72 -12.78
CA GLY A 144 20.28 -7.12 -12.58
C GLY A 144 20.83 -7.81 -13.85
N HIS A 145 21.27 -7.05 -14.85
CA HIS A 145 21.72 -7.57 -16.14
C HIS A 145 23.15 -8.09 -16.06
N THR A 146 23.35 -9.23 -15.38
CA THR A 146 24.68 -9.80 -15.05
C THR A 146 25.60 -9.92 -16.28
N GLY A 147 25.05 -10.26 -17.45
CA GLY A 147 25.80 -10.36 -18.71
C GLY A 147 26.33 -9.02 -19.22
N LEU A 148 25.52 -7.95 -19.11
CA LEU A 148 25.95 -6.59 -19.42
C LEU A 148 26.94 -6.05 -18.40
N VAL A 149 26.73 -6.33 -17.11
CA VAL A 149 27.71 -5.99 -16.06
C VAL A 149 29.06 -6.61 -16.37
N GLN A 150 29.11 -7.89 -16.74
CA GLN A 150 30.35 -8.56 -17.14
C GLN A 150 30.99 -7.92 -18.39
N LEU A 151 30.20 -7.57 -19.41
CA LEU A 151 30.67 -6.92 -20.63
C LEU A 151 31.25 -5.53 -20.38
N LEU A 152 30.57 -4.70 -19.57
CA LEU A 152 31.02 -3.36 -19.20
C LEU A 152 32.31 -3.41 -18.37
N ILE A 153 32.43 -4.35 -17.43
CA ILE A 153 33.66 -4.60 -16.67
C ILE A 153 34.83 -4.95 -17.61
N GLN A 154 34.60 -5.83 -18.60
CA GLN A 154 35.61 -6.18 -19.60
C GLN A 154 36.00 -4.98 -20.48
N ALA A 155 35.08 -4.06 -20.74
CA ALA A 155 35.31 -2.80 -21.45
C ALA A 155 35.97 -1.71 -20.60
N GLY A 156 36.23 -1.95 -19.30
CA GLY A 156 36.92 -1.00 -18.41
C GLY A 156 36.00 -0.08 -17.60
N ALA A 157 34.78 -0.54 -17.28
CA ALA A 157 33.89 0.18 -16.36
C ALA A 157 34.52 0.37 -14.97
N ASP A 158 34.36 1.56 -14.40
CA ASP A 158 34.87 1.91 -13.08
C ASP A 158 33.93 1.38 -11.98
N LEU A 159 34.40 0.36 -11.26
CA LEU A 159 33.72 -0.25 -10.12
C LEU A 159 33.59 0.70 -8.92
N LEU A 160 34.37 1.79 -8.90
CA LEU A 160 34.40 2.81 -7.85
C LEU A 160 33.76 4.13 -8.29
N ALA A 161 33.07 4.14 -9.44
CA ALA A 161 32.23 5.27 -9.82
C ALA A 161 31.14 5.49 -8.76
N VAL A 162 30.95 6.75 -8.34
CA VAL A 162 29.97 7.14 -7.32
C VAL A 162 28.97 8.11 -7.94
N ASN A 163 27.69 7.74 -7.92
CA ASN A 163 26.61 8.59 -8.45
C ASN A 163 26.31 9.80 -7.53
N ALA A 164 25.29 10.61 -7.86
CA ALA A 164 24.88 11.76 -7.05
C ALA A 164 24.44 11.37 -5.63
N ASP A 165 23.79 10.21 -5.46
CA ASP A 165 23.30 9.70 -4.17
C ASP A 165 24.41 9.11 -3.26
N GLY A 166 25.63 8.95 -3.78
CA GLY A 166 26.73 8.31 -3.04
C GLY A 166 26.86 6.79 -3.23
N ASN A 167 26.02 6.20 -4.08
CA ASN A 167 26.04 4.77 -4.40
C ASN A 167 27.12 4.43 -5.43
N MET A 168 27.72 3.25 -5.30
CA MET A 168 28.49 2.56 -6.34
C MET A 168 27.62 1.47 -6.98
N PRO A 169 27.97 0.91 -8.15
CA PRO A 169 27.11 -0.05 -8.85
C PRO A 169 26.73 -1.28 -8.01
N TYR A 170 27.61 -1.76 -7.12
CA TYR A 170 27.34 -2.91 -6.25
C TYR A 170 26.37 -2.60 -5.08
N ASP A 171 26.09 -1.34 -4.77
CA ASP A 171 25.08 -0.97 -3.76
C ASP A 171 23.66 -1.04 -4.32
N LEU A 172 23.49 -1.04 -5.65
CA LEU A 172 22.21 -0.96 -6.35
C LEU A 172 21.67 -2.32 -6.85
N CYS A 173 22.41 -3.41 -6.68
CA CYS A 173 21.98 -4.73 -7.14
C CYS A 173 20.80 -5.29 -6.34
N GLU A 174 19.67 -5.52 -7.01
CA GLU A 174 18.51 -6.22 -6.42
C GLU A 174 18.69 -7.75 -6.40
N ASP A 175 19.51 -8.31 -7.30
CA ASP A 175 19.79 -9.75 -7.38
C ASP A 175 21.16 -10.13 -6.82
N GLU A 176 21.23 -11.29 -6.14
CA GLU A 176 22.46 -11.74 -5.49
C GLU A 176 23.53 -12.22 -6.51
N ALA A 177 23.19 -12.56 -7.76
CA ALA A 177 24.17 -13.06 -8.74
C ALA A 177 25.00 -11.91 -9.35
N THR A 178 24.36 -10.79 -9.70
CA THR A 178 25.04 -9.57 -10.14
C THR A 178 25.85 -8.95 -9.00
N LEU A 179 25.31 -8.97 -7.78
CA LEU A 179 26.04 -8.55 -6.58
C LEU A 179 27.28 -9.41 -6.33
N GLU A 180 27.17 -10.74 -6.39
CA GLU A 180 28.30 -11.66 -6.22
C GLU A 180 29.37 -11.47 -7.29
N LEU A 181 28.98 -11.23 -8.55
CA LEU A 181 29.90 -10.89 -9.64
C LEU A 181 30.69 -9.61 -9.33
N LEU A 182 30.01 -8.53 -8.95
CA LEU A 182 30.65 -7.25 -8.64
C LEU A 182 31.56 -7.35 -7.42
N GLU A 183 31.11 -7.91 -6.30
CA GLU A 183 31.94 -8.11 -5.11
C GLU A 183 33.16 -9.00 -5.39
N MET A 184 33.01 -10.02 -6.24
CA MET A 184 34.11 -10.90 -6.67
C MET A 184 35.13 -10.14 -7.51
N VAL A 185 34.72 -9.43 -8.56
CA VAL A 185 35.64 -8.67 -9.42
C VAL A 185 36.32 -7.54 -8.64
N MET A 186 35.61 -6.85 -7.74
CA MET A 186 36.21 -5.84 -6.86
C MET A 186 37.31 -6.46 -5.98
N ALA A 187 37.09 -7.65 -5.43
CA ALA A 187 38.09 -8.36 -4.64
C ALA A 187 39.28 -8.83 -5.51
N GLU A 188 39.05 -9.32 -6.73
CA GLU A 188 40.12 -9.69 -7.68
C GLU A 188 40.99 -8.49 -8.09
N GLN A 189 40.38 -7.31 -8.25
CA GLN A 189 41.10 -6.05 -8.50
C GLN A 189 41.78 -5.46 -7.25
N GLY A 190 41.72 -6.14 -6.10
CA GLY A 190 42.33 -5.69 -4.85
C GLY A 190 41.69 -4.42 -4.28
N ILE A 191 40.42 -4.15 -4.59
CA ILE A 191 39.68 -3.05 -3.98
C ILE A 191 39.44 -3.39 -2.50
N THR A 192 39.79 -2.45 -1.63
CA THR A 192 39.62 -2.55 -0.16
C THR A 192 38.50 -1.63 0.30
N GLN A 193 37.96 -1.87 1.49
CA GLN A 193 36.98 -0.95 2.09
C GLN A 193 37.59 0.46 2.27
N GLU A 194 38.86 0.53 2.66
CA GLU A 194 39.63 1.79 2.75
C GLU A 194 39.61 2.56 1.42
N ARG A 195 39.79 1.87 0.28
CA ARG A 195 39.71 2.49 -1.06
C ARG A 195 38.29 2.92 -1.45
N ILE A 196 37.27 2.18 -1.02
CA ILE A 196 35.85 2.55 -1.22
C ILE A 196 35.52 3.82 -0.43
N ASP A 197 35.90 3.86 0.85
CA ASP A 197 35.70 5.02 1.74
C ASP A 197 36.50 6.24 1.25
N GLU A 198 37.72 6.01 0.75
CA GLU A 198 38.51 7.04 0.07
C GLU A 198 37.77 7.61 -1.14
N CYS A 199 37.25 6.77 -2.05
CA CYS A 199 36.50 7.23 -3.23
C CYS A 199 35.24 8.02 -2.86
N ARG A 200 34.39 7.49 -1.97
CA ARG A 200 33.17 8.19 -1.50
C ARG A 200 33.49 9.53 -0.84
N GLY A 201 34.49 9.58 0.04
CA GLY A 201 34.90 10.80 0.74
C GLY A 201 35.73 11.79 -0.11
N ALA A 202 36.02 11.52 -1.38
CA ALA A 202 36.92 12.35 -2.18
C ALA A 202 36.40 13.79 -2.37
N LYS A 203 35.09 13.95 -2.64
CA LYS A 203 34.41 15.25 -2.76
C LYS A 203 34.46 16.03 -1.44
N GLU A 204 34.17 15.38 -0.31
CA GLU A 204 34.27 16.00 1.03
C GLU A 204 35.70 16.47 1.32
N ARG A 205 36.73 15.64 1.07
CA ARG A 205 38.13 16.00 1.34
C ARG A 205 38.62 17.17 0.49
N ALA A 206 38.18 17.26 -0.78
CA ALA A 206 38.46 18.40 -1.65
C ALA A 206 37.82 19.69 -1.09
N MET A 207 36.51 19.64 -0.80
CA MET A 207 35.77 20.76 -0.21
C MET A 207 36.37 21.21 1.14
N LEU A 208 36.81 20.26 1.98
CA LEU A 208 37.49 20.55 3.25
C LEU A 208 38.84 21.26 3.05
N ALA A 209 39.59 20.91 2.00
CA ALA A 209 40.85 21.59 1.66
C ALA A 209 40.60 23.02 1.17
N ASP A 210 39.60 23.21 0.30
CA ASP A 210 39.22 24.54 -0.21
C ASP A 210 38.72 25.45 0.92
N ILE A 211 37.87 24.93 1.82
CA ILE A 211 37.37 25.68 2.97
C ILE A 211 38.50 26.04 3.95
N ARG A 212 39.50 25.16 4.15
CA ARG A 212 40.71 25.51 4.91
C ARG A 212 41.46 26.69 4.28
N ALA A 213 41.55 26.77 2.95
CA ALA A 213 42.16 27.90 2.25
C ALA A 213 41.31 29.19 2.37
N LEU A 214 39.97 29.08 2.32
CA LEU A 214 39.05 30.20 2.57
C LEU A 214 39.17 30.74 4.01
N VAL A 215 39.28 29.86 5.01
CA VAL A 215 39.52 30.23 6.42
C VAL A 215 40.87 30.94 6.58
N GLN A 216 41.94 30.41 5.99
CA GLN A 216 43.28 31.03 6.04
C GLN A 216 43.31 32.42 5.39
N SER A 217 42.61 32.61 4.28
CA SER A 217 42.47 33.90 3.59
C SER A 217 41.44 34.85 4.23
N LYS A 218 40.72 34.40 5.26
CA LYS A 218 39.64 35.12 5.95
C LYS A 218 38.49 35.55 5.03
N ALA A 219 38.17 34.71 4.04
CA ALA A 219 36.99 34.89 3.19
C ALA A 219 35.69 34.73 4.00
N ASP A 220 34.58 35.29 3.52
CA ASP A 220 33.27 35.11 4.15
C ASP A 220 32.67 33.75 3.77
N LEU A 221 32.62 32.84 4.75
CA LEU A 221 32.05 31.50 4.62
C LEU A 221 30.52 31.50 4.42
N ASN A 222 29.87 32.65 4.56
CA ASN A 222 28.43 32.84 4.31
C ASN A 222 28.14 33.38 2.91
N THR A 223 29.14 33.46 2.03
CA THR A 223 28.92 33.80 0.61
C THR A 223 27.88 32.84 0.02
N GLN A 224 26.88 33.41 -0.63
CA GLN A 224 25.80 32.70 -1.28
C GLN A 224 26.10 32.56 -2.79
N ASP A 225 25.71 31.44 -3.39
CA ASP A 225 25.72 31.25 -4.84
C ASP A 225 24.52 31.94 -5.52
N ASP A 226 24.36 31.73 -6.83
CA ASP A 226 23.25 32.31 -7.61
C ASP A 226 21.85 31.83 -7.16
N ASN A 227 21.77 30.70 -6.45
CA ASN A 227 20.55 30.15 -5.86
C ASN A 227 20.38 30.58 -4.38
N GLY A 228 21.31 31.36 -3.81
CA GLY A 228 21.27 31.72 -2.40
C GLY A 228 21.86 30.66 -1.45
N ALA A 229 22.36 29.53 -1.96
CA ALA A 229 22.91 28.48 -1.12
C ALA A 229 24.30 28.87 -0.60
N THR A 230 24.60 28.53 0.67
CA THR A 230 25.95 28.69 1.25
C THR A 230 26.69 27.36 1.27
N LEU A 231 28.00 27.39 1.50
CA LEU A 231 28.81 26.19 1.73
C LEU A 231 28.22 25.26 2.82
N LEU A 232 27.56 25.83 3.84
CA LEU A 232 26.90 25.05 4.88
C LEU A 232 25.62 24.36 4.37
N HIS A 233 24.87 24.93 3.42
CA HIS A 233 23.74 24.25 2.78
C HIS A 233 24.23 23.02 1.99
N ILE A 234 25.29 23.20 1.19
CA ILE A 234 25.86 22.13 0.34
C ILE A 234 26.39 20.99 1.22
N ALA A 235 27.19 21.32 2.26
CA ALA A 235 27.65 20.34 3.23
C ALA A 235 26.49 19.63 3.94
N SER A 236 25.42 20.36 4.26
CA SER A 236 24.25 19.81 4.96
C SER A 236 23.40 18.87 4.11
N ALA A 237 23.24 19.16 2.82
CA ALA A 237 22.56 18.26 1.88
C ALA A 237 23.33 16.94 1.68
N ASN A 238 24.67 17.03 1.55
CA ASN A 238 25.54 15.89 1.25
C ASN A 238 26.00 15.10 2.49
N GLY A 239 25.60 15.50 3.71
CA GLY A 239 26.04 14.84 4.94
C GLY A 239 27.53 15.00 5.29
N TYR A 240 28.20 16.02 4.75
CA TYR A 240 29.64 16.24 4.96
C TYR A 240 29.93 16.83 6.35
N ILE A 241 29.88 15.97 7.38
CA ILE A 241 30.03 16.33 8.80
C ILE A 241 31.35 17.08 9.04
N SER A 242 32.47 16.61 8.50
CA SER A 242 33.80 17.22 8.74
C SER A 242 33.87 18.65 8.18
N VAL A 243 33.18 18.89 7.06
CA VAL A 243 33.06 20.21 6.45
C VAL A 243 32.12 21.11 7.27
N ALA A 244 30.96 20.60 7.68
CA ALA A 244 30.01 21.36 8.49
C ALA A 244 30.60 21.76 9.85
N GLU A 245 31.31 20.87 10.54
CA GLU A 245 32.06 21.17 11.76
C GLU A 245 33.04 22.33 11.53
N LEU A 246 33.91 22.24 10.52
CA LEU A 246 34.88 23.29 10.21
C LEU A 246 34.23 24.65 9.90
N LEU A 247 33.11 24.65 9.17
CA LEU A 247 32.33 25.86 8.88
C LEU A 247 31.73 26.46 10.17
N LEU A 248 31.14 25.63 11.02
CA LEU A 248 30.48 26.02 12.26
C LEU A 248 31.48 26.54 13.32
N GLU A 249 32.65 25.89 13.46
CA GLU A 249 33.77 26.36 14.29
C GLU A 249 34.23 27.76 13.87
N ASN A 250 34.26 28.02 12.56
CA ASN A 250 34.62 29.31 11.97
C ASN A 250 33.41 30.27 11.83
N ARG A 251 32.32 30.01 12.57
CA ARG A 251 31.14 30.88 12.72
C ARG A 251 30.31 31.09 11.44
N ALA A 252 30.22 30.09 10.58
CA ALA A 252 29.19 30.04 9.55
C ALA A 252 27.78 30.14 10.18
N GLN A 253 26.85 30.80 9.47
CA GLN A 253 25.52 31.11 9.97
C GLN A 253 24.52 30.00 9.62
N VAL A 254 23.92 29.41 10.66
CA VAL A 254 22.95 28.29 10.55
C VAL A 254 21.54 28.69 10.09
N GLU A 255 21.22 29.99 10.05
CA GLU A 255 19.90 30.53 9.66
C GLU A 255 19.93 31.34 8.35
N VAL A 256 21.00 31.22 7.54
CA VAL A 256 20.98 31.77 6.16
C VAL A 256 19.92 31.03 5.37
N LYS A 257 19.27 31.74 4.43
CA LYS A 257 18.24 31.21 3.57
C LYS A 257 18.61 31.32 2.10
N ASP A 258 18.39 30.26 1.35
CA ASP A 258 18.47 30.23 -0.11
C ASP A 258 17.22 30.83 -0.79
N SER A 259 17.13 30.69 -2.13
CA SER A 259 16.02 31.18 -2.95
C SER A 259 14.66 30.66 -2.54
N ASP A 260 14.60 29.42 -2.07
CA ASP A 260 13.37 28.73 -1.64
C ASP A 260 13.09 28.94 -0.13
N GLY A 261 13.93 29.73 0.53
CA GLY A 261 13.84 30.07 1.94
C GLY A 261 14.27 28.94 2.87
N TRP A 262 14.88 27.88 2.33
CA TRP A 262 15.42 26.76 3.08
C TRP A 262 16.66 27.22 3.83
N THR A 263 16.89 26.63 5.01
CA THR A 263 18.14 26.78 5.77
C THR A 263 18.97 25.50 5.62
N PRO A 264 20.24 25.46 6.07
CA PRO A 264 21.02 24.22 6.06
C PRO A 264 20.32 23.05 6.77
N LEU A 265 19.50 23.34 7.79
CA LEU A 265 18.70 22.33 8.48
C LEU A 265 17.54 21.79 7.63
N HIS A 266 16.95 22.58 6.72
CA HIS A 266 15.99 22.07 5.74
C HIS A 266 16.68 21.12 4.76
N ALA A 267 17.84 21.51 4.25
CA ALA A 267 18.64 20.66 3.35
C ALA A 267 19.02 19.33 4.02
N ALA A 268 19.57 19.35 5.25
CA ALA A 268 19.88 18.13 6.00
C ALA A 268 18.64 17.25 6.25
N SER A 269 17.48 17.86 6.49
CA SER A 269 16.24 17.12 6.76
C SER A 269 15.61 16.51 5.51
N CYS A 270 15.67 17.22 4.37
CA CYS A 270 15.18 16.72 3.09
C CYS A 270 16.02 15.55 2.58
N TRP A 271 17.35 15.65 2.68
CA TRP A 271 18.32 14.67 2.17
C TRP A 271 18.74 13.60 3.18
N GLY A 272 17.94 13.39 4.24
CA GLY A 272 18.08 12.22 5.11
C GLY A 272 19.22 12.26 6.16
N GLN A 273 19.86 13.40 6.39
CA GLN A 273 21.14 13.49 7.09
C GLN A 273 21.00 13.60 8.63
N ILE A 274 20.71 12.49 9.31
CA ILE A 274 20.46 12.42 10.77
C ILE A 274 21.56 13.12 11.61
N GLN A 275 22.83 12.75 11.40
CA GLN A 275 23.96 13.29 12.18
C GLN A 275 24.14 14.80 11.94
N MET A 276 23.87 15.26 10.71
CA MET A 276 23.92 16.67 10.35
C MET A 276 22.79 17.46 11.02
N VAL A 277 21.58 16.89 11.09
CA VAL A 277 20.45 17.46 11.82
C VAL A 277 20.80 17.66 13.30
N GLU A 278 21.44 16.68 13.95
CA GLU A 278 21.92 16.81 15.33
C GLU A 278 22.96 17.93 15.47
N LEU A 279 23.99 17.94 14.61
CA LEU A 279 25.08 18.92 14.62
C LEU A 279 24.55 20.35 14.47
N LEU A 280 23.69 20.60 13.47
CA LEU A 280 23.10 21.90 13.21
C LEU A 280 22.24 22.39 14.39
N VAL A 281 21.39 21.52 14.96
CA VAL A 281 20.55 21.86 16.12
C VAL A 281 21.39 22.13 17.36
N ALA A 282 22.46 21.36 17.60
CA ALA A 282 23.41 21.62 18.68
C ALA A 282 24.13 22.98 18.52
N HIS A 283 24.35 23.43 17.28
CA HIS A 283 24.88 24.76 16.95
C HIS A 283 23.81 25.86 16.84
N GLY A 284 22.56 25.57 17.23
CA GLY A 284 21.49 26.55 17.39
C GLY A 284 20.60 26.76 16.17
N ALA A 285 20.58 25.82 15.22
CA ALA A 285 19.64 25.84 14.10
C ALA A 285 18.19 25.63 14.59
N SER A 286 17.26 26.41 14.05
CA SER A 286 15.86 26.45 14.46
C SER A 286 15.03 25.38 13.76
N LEU A 287 14.56 24.42 14.55
CA LEU A 287 13.55 23.40 14.20
C LEU A 287 12.17 23.97 13.79
N SER A 288 12.02 25.30 13.77
CA SER A 288 10.76 26.01 13.52
C SER A 288 10.82 27.04 12.39
N THR A 289 12.01 27.26 11.80
CA THR A 289 12.19 28.18 10.67
C THR A 289 11.39 27.65 9.48
N LYS A 290 10.76 28.54 8.71
CA LYS A 290 9.90 28.19 7.56
C LYS A 290 10.55 28.52 6.21
N SER A 291 10.37 27.68 5.20
CA SER A 291 10.63 27.95 3.77
C SER A 291 9.71 29.05 3.21
N VAL A 292 9.92 29.43 1.94
CA VAL A 292 8.98 30.30 1.18
C VAL A 292 7.60 29.65 1.04
N LEU A 293 7.52 28.31 1.00
CA LEU A 293 6.28 27.53 0.96
C LEU A 293 5.67 27.28 2.35
N GLU A 294 6.17 27.96 3.39
CA GLU A 294 5.73 27.86 4.78
C GLU A 294 6.04 26.52 5.51
N GLU A 295 6.84 25.66 4.92
CA GLU A 295 7.27 24.35 5.45
C GLU A 295 8.44 24.48 6.43
N THR A 296 8.50 23.67 7.48
CA THR A 296 9.64 23.61 8.41
C THR A 296 10.58 22.44 8.06
N PRO A 297 11.78 22.29 8.66
CA PRO A 297 12.66 21.15 8.39
C PRO A 297 11.98 19.79 8.60
N LEU A 298 11.04 19.71 9.55
CA LEU A 298 10.23 18.50 9.80
C LEU A 298 9.19 18.23 8.70
N ASP A 299 8.70 19.27 8.02
CA ASP A 299 7.66 19.16 6.99
C ASP A 299 8.27 18.76 5.61
N VAL A 300 9.51 19.17 5.31
CA VAL A 300 10.27 18.74 4.11
C VAL A 300 10.96 17.38 4.26
N CYS A 301 11.02 16.84 5.47
CA CYS A 301 11.65 15.56 5.76
C CYS A 301 10.82 14.40 5.18
N MET A 302 11.39 13.61 4.28
CA MET A 302 10.75 12.41 3.71
C MET A 302 11.10 11.12 4.47
N ASP A 303 12.30 11.03 5.03
CA ASP A 303 12.77 9.88 5.83
C ASP A 303 12.09 9.77 7.21
N GLU A 304 11.76 8.56 7.68
CA GLU A 304 11.10 8.32 8.97
C GLU A 304 12.04 8.40 10.18
N GLU A 305 13.31 8.00 10.06
CA GLU A 305 14.27 8.04 11.17
C GLU A 305 14.70 9.48 11.47
N VAL A 306 14.95 10.27 10.42
CA VAL A 306 15.24 11.70 10.49
C VAL A 306 14.02 12.46 11.03
N ARG A 307 12.80 12.10 10.59
CA ARG A 307 11.55 12.69 11.12
C ARG A 307 11.37 12.38 12.59
N ALA A 308 11.58 11.13 13.01
CA ALA A 308 11.55 10.73 14.41
C ALA A 308 12.60 11.48 15.23
N LYS A 309 13.81 11.68 14.68
CA LYS A 309 14.89 12.42 15.32
C LYS A 309 14.59 13.91 15.47
N LEU A 310 14.09 14.56 14.42
CA LEU A 310 13.62 15.95 14.45
C LEU A 310 12.49 16.12 15.48
N MET A 311 11.58 15.14 15.60
CA MET A 311 10.58 15.13 16.66
C MET A 311 11.21 14.98 18.05
N ASP A 312 12.15 14.07 18.27
CA ASP A 312 12.87 13.91 19.55
C ASP A 312 13.59 15.20 19.97
N LEU A 313 14.40 15.77 19.07
CA LEU A 313 15.11 17.05 19.28
C LEU A 313 14.14 18.19 19.60
N LYS A 314 12.97 18.23 18.94
CA LYS A 314 11.90 19.20 19.20
C LYS A 314 11.24 19.01 20.57
N HIS A 315 10.93 17.77 20.97
CA HIS A 315 10.39 17.47 22.30
C HIS A 315 11.40 17.82 23.40
N LYS A 316 12.69 17.52 23.19
CA LYS A 316 13.79 17.91 24.09
C LYS A 316 13.93 19.43 24.20
N HIS A 317 13.90 20.15 23.07
CA HIS A 317 13.88 21.62 23.05
C HIS A 317 12.68 22.19 23.83
N ASP A 318 11.46 21.72 23.54
CA ASP A 318 10.24 22.13 24.25
C ASP A 318 10.30 21.84 25.76
N ALA A 319 10.90 20.72 26.17
CA ALA A 319 11.09 20.36 27.58
C ALA A 319 12.10 21.28 28.27
N ILE A 320 13.23 21.59 27.62
CA ILE A 320 14.23 22.54 28.10
C ILE A 320 13.61 23.92 28.28
N MET A 321 12.87 24.43 27.30
CA MET A 321 12.19 25.72 27.37
C MET A 321 11.18 25.78 28.53
N LYS A 322 10.34 24.75 28.70
CA LYS A 322 9.42 24.63 29.85
C LYS A 322 10.14 24.61 31.20
N SER A 323 11.35 24.05 31.26
CA SER A 323 12.17 24.02 32.48
C SER A 323 12.77 25.41 32.81
N GLN A 324 13.23 26.15 31.80
CA GLN A 324 13.76 27.50 31.97
C GLN A 324 12.66 28.50 32.35
N ASP A 325 11.45 28.37 31.79
CA ASP A 325 10.31 29.21 32.18
C ASP A 325 9.86 28.96 33.63
N ARG A 326 9.96 27.71 34.12
CA ARG A 326 9.76 27.40 35.55
C ARG A 326 10.82 28.08 36.43
N GLN A 327 12.09 28.13 36.01
CA GLN A 327 13.14 28.87 36.73
C GLN A 327 12.93 30.39 36.68
N LYS A 328 12.65 30.97 35.50
CA LYS A 328 12.31 32.40 35.32
C LYS A 328 11.10 32.80 36.20
N GLY A 329 10.04 31.98 36.22
CA GLY A 329 8.84 32.20 37.05
C GLY A 329 9.02 32.00 38.55
N THR A 330 10.07 31.29 38.98
CA THR A 330 10.45 31.14 40.40
C THR A 330 11.32 32.31 40.86
N LEU A 331 12.20 32.81 40.00
CA LEU A 331 12.99 34.02 40.24
C LEU A 331 12.10 35.29 40.27
N GLN A 332 11.13 35.43 39.37
CA GLN A 332 10.16 36.53 39.41
C GLN A 332 9.34 36.54 40.71
N ARG A 333 8.98 35.36 41.25
CA ARG A 333 8.24 35.25 42.52
C ARG A 333 9.02 35.69 43.76
N ARG A 334 10.35 35.83 43.67
CA ARG A 334 11.19 36.42 44.74
C ARG A 334 11.38 37.94 44.62
N ALA A 335 11.03 38.54 43.48
CA ALA A 335 11.20 39.97 43.24
C ALA A 335 9.94 40.82 43.54
N SER A 336 8.79 40.19 43.82
CA SER A 336 7.49 40.87 43.95
C SER A 336 7.10 41.26 45.38
N SER A 337 8.05 41.37 46.31
CA SER A 337 7.82 41.84 47.69
C SER A 337 8.57 43.14 48.00
N THR A 338 8.26 44.23 47.30
CA THR A 338 8.47 45.61 47.77
C THR A 338 7.56 46.57 47.00
N GLY A 339 7.14 47.66 47.64
CA GLY A 339 5.95 48.40 47.22
C GLY A 339 6.16 49.46 46.12
N SER A 340 5.07 49.68 45.38
CA SER A 340 4.52 50.98 45.00
C SER A 340 5.33 52.05 44.25
N ARG A 341 4.66 52.60 43.22
CA ARG A 341 4.85 53.89 42.50
C ARG A 341 5.93 53.95 41.41
N GLY A 342 5.49 54.40 40.22
CA GLY A 342 6.35 55.02 39.21
C GLY A 342 6.12 54.54 37.77
N LYS A 343 5.42 55.32 36.95
CA LYS A 343 5.45 55.17 35.48
C LYS A 343 6.85 55.55 34.96
N VAL A 344 7.55 54.65 34.27
CA VAL A 344 8.36 54.98 33.07
C VAL A 344 8.33 53.79 32.12
N VAL A 345 7.74 53.94 30.93
CA VAL A 345 7.91 52.99 29.82
C VAL A 345 9.02 53.52 28.92
N ARG A 346 10.20 52.89 28.94
CA ARG A 346 11.19 53.08 27.87
C ARG A 346 10.77 52.24 26.66
N ARG A 347 10.65 52.87 25.49
CA ARG A 347 10.62 52.13 24.21
C ARG A 347 12.02 51.56 23.96
N VAL A 348 12.09 50.24 23.86
CA VAL A 348 13.28 49.47 23.47
C VAL A 348 13.26 49.34 21.94
N SER A 349 14.42 49.44 21.29
CA SER A 349 14.53 49.50 19.82
C SER A 349 14.26 48.15 19.16
N VAL A 350 13.80 48.16 17.90
CA VAL A 350 13.54 46.92 17.13
C VAL A 350 14.81 46.08 16.97
N ASN A 351 15.98 46.72 16.83
CA ASN A 351 17.28 46.00 16.77
C ASN A 351 17.64 45.27 18.08
N GLU A 352 17.11 45.68 19.23
CA GLU A 352 17.37 45.01 20.51
C GLU A 352 16.55 43.72 20.65
N ARG A 353 15.38 43.58 19.99
CA ARG A 353 14.66 42.30 19.93
C ARG A 353 15.42 41.25 19.13
N SER A 354 15.92 41.60 17.95
CA SER A 354 16.72 40.69 17.11
C SER A 354 18.06 40.31 17.76
N SER A 355 18.56 41.14 18.67
CA SER A 355 19.73 40.86 19.53
C SER A 355 19.37 39.97 20.73
N LEU A 356 18.16 40.07 21.27
CA LEU A 356 17.65 39.20 22.34
C LEU A 356 17.44 37.76 21.87
N TYR A 357 16.75 37.55 20.74
CA TYR A 357 16.54 36.21 20.17
C TYR A 357 17.88 35.52 19.85
N ARG A 358 18.83 36.22 19.20
CA ARG A 358 20.19 35.69 18.99
C ARG A 358 20.93 35.38 20.31
N ARG A 359 20.66 36.12 21.39
CA ARG A 359 21.24 35.83 22.72
C ARG A 359 20.54 34.69 23.46
N GLU A 360 19.27 34.39 23.19
CA GLU A 360 18.60 33.19 23.73
C GLU A 360 19.04 31.95 22.94
N HIS A 361 19.03 31.96 21.61
CA HIS A 361 19.57 30.85 20.79
C HIS A 361 21.06 30.56 21.04
N HIS A 362 21.89 31.59 21.25
CA HIS A 362 23.30 31.38 21.64
C HIS A 362 23.44 30.77 23.04
N LYS A 363 22.51 31.01 23.97
CA LYS A 363 22.48 30.32 25.27
C LYS A 363 21.93 28.90 25.15
N GLU A 364 20.95 28.67 24.29
CA GLU A 364 20.44 27.33 23.98
C GLU A 364 21.55 26.44 23.39
N ALA A 365 22.31 26.94 22.40
CA ALA A 365 23.46 26.24 21.83
C ALA A 365 24.54 25.90 22.88
N MET A 366 24.86 26.82 23.80
CA MET A 366 25.78 26.52 24.92
C MET A 366 25.25 25.38 25.81
N VAL A 367 23.95 25.33 26.11
CA VAL A 367 23.35 24.26 26.93
C VAL A 367 23.42 22.89 26.23
N TRP A 368 23.25 22.85 24.90
CA TRP A 368 23.44 21.62 24.12
C TRP A 368 24.91 21.19 24.07
N GLN A 369 25.83 22.13 23.86
CA GLN A 369 27.29 21.85 23.86
C GLN A 369 27.85 21.48 25.25
N GLU A 370 27.25 21.94 26.35
CA GLU A 370 27.61 21.53 27.71
C GLU A 370 27.09 20.11 28.04
N ARG A 371 25.88 19.76 27.59
CA ARG A 371 25.33 18.41 27.80
C ARG A 371 26.05 17.33 26.98
N GLY A 372 26.48 17.62 25.76
CA GLY A 372 27.25 16.69 24.93
C GLY A 372 28.64 16.32 25.46
N ARG A 373 29.09 16.90 26.60
CA ARG A 373 30.37 16.58 27.25
C ARG A 373 30.24 15.79 28.56
N GLN A 374 29.05 15.33 28.92
CA GLN A 374 28.84 14.46 30.08
C GLN A 374 28.50 13.04 29.61
N PRO A 375 29.15 11.99 30.15
CA PRO A 375 28.67 10.62 29.96
C PRO A 375 27.28 10.47 30.60
N ASP A 376 26.38 9.73 29.96
CA ASP A 376 25.04 9.48 30.51
C ASP A 376 25.11 8.77 31.88
N PRO A 377 24.32 9.19 32.88
CA PRO A 377 24.20 8.46 34.14
C PRO A 377 23.51 7.12 33.93
N GLN A 378 23.92 6.10 34.68
CA GLN A 378 23.14 4.87 34.85
C GLN A 378 21.89 5.19 35.68
N ASP A 379 20.71 4.75 35.23
CA ASP A 379 19.47 4.84 36.02
C ASP A 379 19.56 3.88 37.21
N ASP A 380 19.41 4.42 38.43
CA ASP A 380 19.31 3.66 39.67
C ASP A 380 17.86 3.17 39.91
N ASP A 381 17.71 1.91 40.34
CA ASP A 381 16.43 1.29 40.69
C ASP A 381 15.73 1.97 41.88
N GLU A 382 14.55 2.59 41.65
CA GLU A 382 13.60 2.91 42.72
C GLU A 382 12.68 1.71 43.06
N ASP A 383 13.24 0.68 43.71
CA ASP A 383 12.42 -0.31 44.44
C ASP A 383 13.15 -0.89 45.67
N ARG A 384 13.42 -0.02 46.65
CA ARG A 384 14.11 -0.37 47.91
C ARG A 384 13.54 0.32 49.16
N GLN A 385 12.24 0.16 49.44
CA GLN A 385 11.67 0.47 50.76
C GLN A 385 10.57 -0.51 51.22
N THR A 386 10.92 -1.78 51.47
CA THR A 386 10.51 -2.54 52.68
C THR A 386 11.21 -3.89 52.71
N ASP A 387 12.42 -3.94 53.27
CA ASP A 387 12.92 -5.17 53.87
C ASP A 387 14.03 -4.84 54.89
N ASN A 388 13.60 -4.44 56.09
CA ASN A 388 14.50 -4.23 57.22
C ASN A 388 13.71 -4.25 58.53
N GLU A 389 13.10 -5.40 58.87
CA GLU A 389 12.94 -5.87 60.25
C GLU A 389 12.45 -7.34 60.26
N LEU A 390 12.75 -8.06 61.35
CA LEU A 390 12.30 -9.44 61.65
C LEU A 390 13.07 -10.63 61.01
N HIS A 391 14.39 -10.59 61.11
CA HIS A 391 15.09 -11.78 61.61
C HIS A 391 14.97 -11.85 63.14
N HIS A 392 13.94 -12.55 63.67
CA HIS A 392 14.02 -13.20 65.00
C HIS A 392 12.83 -14.14 65.27
N LEU A 393 13.14 -15.42 65.52
CA LEU A 393 12.36 -16.41 66.31
C LEU A 393 10.94 -16.75 65.77
N GLY A 394 10.51 -18.01 65.61
CA GLY A 394 11.15 -19.32 65.85
C GLY A 394 10.08 -20.41 66.00
N ASN A 395 10.49 -21.69 65.91
CA ASN A 395 9.76 -22.90 66.31
C ASN A 395 8.35 -23.22 65.75
N GLY A 396 8.29 -24.33 64.99
CA GLY A 396 7.52 -25.52 65.40
C GLY A 396 6.15 -25.75 64.73
N GLY A 397 5.82 -27.02 64.46
CA GLY A 397 4.43 -27.43 64.14
C GLY A 397 4.21 -28.44 63.02
N THR A 398 4.73 -29.66 63.18
CA THR A 398 4.17 -30.96 62.72
C THR A 398 2.80 -31.02 61.99
N SER A 399 2.72 -31.79 60.88
CA SER A 399 1.69 -32.84 60.55
C SER A 399 1.62 -33.06 59.02
N VAL A 400 2.12 -34.15 58.40
CA VAL A 400 1.55 -35.53 58.30
C VAL A 400 0.23 -35.57 57.49
N SER A 401 -0.03 -36.44 56.49
CA SER A 401 0.75 -37.46 55.71
C SER A 401 -0.15 -38.08 54.59
N LEU A 402 0.35 -39.10 53.85
CA LEU A 402 -0.30 -40.06 52.90
C LEU A 402 -0.23 -39.64 51.40
N ALA A 403 0.59 -40.21 50.49
CA ALA A 403 1.11 -41.58 50.22
C ALA A 403 0.06 -42.53 49.56
N ALA A 404 0.37 -43.47 48.64
CA ALA A 404 1.56 -43.81 47.82
C ALA A 404 1.19 -44.95 46.80
N SER A 405 2.09 -45.28 45.84
CA SER A 405 2.25 -46.51 44.98
C SER A 405 2.39 -46.16 43.48
N VAL A 406 3.40 -46.57 42.66
CA VAL A 406 4.23 -47.81 42.49
C VAL A 406 3.43 -48.95 41.81
N PRO A 407 3.95 -49.79 40.86
CA PRO A 407 5.35 -50.15 40.46
C PRO A 407 5.73 -49.74 39.00
N GLY A 408 6.93 -49.94 38.42
CA GLY A 408 8.02 -50.95 38.56
C GLY A 408 8.05 -51.88 37.32
N GLU A 409 9.14 -52.50 36.81
CA GLU A 409 10.58 -52.56 37.16
C GLU A 409 11.34 -53.33 36.01
N LEU A 410 12.70 -53.49 36.08
CA LEU A 410 13.55 -54.50 35.38
C LEU A 410 13.76 -54.35 33.84
N ARG A 411 14.95 -54.49 33.20
CA ARG A 411 16.09 -55.40 33.42
C ARG A 411 17.32 -55.11 32.52
N SER A 412 18.49 -55.57 32.97
CA SER A 412 19.84 -55.40 32.39
C SER A 412 20.23 -56.24 31.15
N GLY A 413 21.28 -55.79 30.43
CA GLY A 413 22.27 -56.61 29.69
C GLY A 413 21.94 -56.93 28.21
N GLY A 414 22.89 -57.03 27.28
CA GLY A 414 24.37 -56.84 27.34
C GLY A 414 25.07 -57.54 26.15
N GLY A 415 26.31 -57.14 25.79
CA GLY A 415 27.14 -57.77 24.73
C GLY A 415 27.32 -56.88 23.48
N LEU A 416 28.51 -56.34 23.15
CA LEU A 416 29.74 -56.98 22.61
C LEU A 416 29.51 -57.50 21.16
N MET A 417 30.36 -57.31 20.13
CA MET A 417 31.73 -56.77 19.94
C MET A 417 31.98 -56.55 18.40
N GLU A 418 33.09 -56.07 17.80
CA GLU A 418 34.48 -55.74 18.21
C GLU A 418 35.18 -54.76 17.19
N ARG A 419 36.43 -54.32 17.51
CA ARG A 419 37.62 -53.95 16.66
C ARG A 419 37.44 -53.29 15.27
N SER A 420 38.22 -52.25 14.90
CA SER A 420 39.72 -52.24 14.83
C SER A 420 40.32 -50.80 14.81
N ALA A 421 41.65 -50.66 14.88
CA ALA A 421 42.36 -49.42 15.22
C ALA A 421 43.32 -48.85 14.14
N SER A 422 44.00 -47.72 14.47
CA SER A 422 45.27 -47.16 13.92
C SER A 422 45.17 -46.21 12.69
N TYR A 423 46.03 -45.19 12.43
CA TYR A 423 47.31 -44.70 13.01
C TYR A 423 47.48 -43.13 13.00
N GLN A 424 48.17 -42.65 14.03
CA GLN A 424 49.14 -41.52 14.27
C GLN A 424 49.61 -40.43 13.25
N LEU A 425 49.49 -39.16 13.68
CA LEU A 425 50.50 -38.06 13.92
C LEU A 425 51.69 -37.67 12.97
N CYS A 426 51.69 -36.40 12.51
CA CYS A 426 52.78 -35.36 12.45
C CYS A 426 54.09 -35.57 11.60
N PRO A 427 54.97 -34.55 11.43
CA PRO A 427 54.80 -33.14 10.97
C PRO A 427 55.82 -32.73 9.85
N ALA A 428 56.03 -31.41 9.61
CA ALA A 428 56.82 -30.82 8.51
C ALA A 428 58.36 -30.68 8.72
N PRO A 429 59.13 -30.36 7.66
CA PRO A 429 60.33 -29.49 7.66
C PRO A 429 60.12 -28.26 6.72
N GLY A 430 60.70 -27.06 6.85
CA GLY A 430 62.04 -26.58 7.23
C GLY A 430 62.42 -25.48 6.18
N ALA A 431 63.35 -24.52 6.35
CA ALA A 431 64.23 -24.14 7.46
C ALA A 431 64.80 -22.70 7.22
N GLU A 432 65.60 -22.19 8.17
CA GLU A 432 66.58 -21.08 8.04
C GLU A 432 66.08 -19.63 7.83
N SER A 433 66.74 -18.58 8.34
CA SER A 433 67.73 -18.41 9.44
C SER A 433 67.84 -16.92 9.82
N GLY A 434 68.19 -16.56 11.08
CA GLY A 434 68.35 -15.14 11.48
C GLY A 434 68.47 -14.84 12.99
N SER A 435 69.70 -14.83 13.50
CA SER A 435 70.16 -14.38 14.85
C SER A 435 70.08 -12.84 15.05
N ARG A 436 70.18 -12.20 16.24
CA ARG A 436 70.13 -12.51 17.71
C ARG A 436 70.40 -11.16 18.46
N SER A 437 70.13 -11.06 19.78
CA SER A 437 70.51 -9.96 20.73
C SER A 437 69.77 -8.61 20.58
N THR A 438 69.47 -7.79 21.62
CA THR A 438 69.73 -7.85 23.09
C THR A 438 68.75 -6.93 23.86
N GLU A 439 68.55 -7.23 25.15
CA GLU A 439 68.19 -6.39 26.33
C GLU A 439 67.71 -4.92 26.17
N GLY A 440 66.67 -4.54 26.96
CA GLY A 440 66.32 -3.14 27.27
C GLY A 440 64.91 -2.97 27.87
N GLU A 441 64.79 -2.34 29.04
CA GLU A 441 63.51 -2.20 29.77
C GLU A 441 62.67 -0.97 29.35
N GLY A 442 61.35 -1.15 29.30
CA GLY A 442 60.34 -0.17 29.75
C GLY A 442 60.01 1.07 28.89
N THR A 443 58.79 1.13 28.35
CA THR A 443 57.82 2.25 28.52
C THR A 443 56.50 1.96 27.79
N ASP A 444 55.40 2.56 28.28
CA ASP A 444 54.06 2.45 27.70
C ASP A 444 53.96 2.99 26.26
N SER A 445 53.38 2.18 25.36
CA SER A 445 52.67 2.69 24.18
C SER A 445 51.78 1.60 23.54
N MET A 446 50.46 1.72 23.68
CA MET A 446 49.51 0.93 22.88
C MET A 446 49.40 1.49 21.46
N THR A 447 50.35 1.16 20.59
CA THR A 447 50.12 1.26 19.14
C THR A 447 49.34 0.04 18.66
N ARG A 448 48.03 0.19 18.55
CA ARG A 448 47.14 -0.80 17.94
C ARG A 448 47.39 -0.79 16.43
N GLU A 449 48.13 -1.76 15.91
CA GLU A 449 48.30 -1.95 14.47
C GLU A 449 46.93 -2.12 13.82
N LYS A 450 46.62 -1.29 12.82
CA LYS A 450 45.40 -1.44 12.01
C LYS A 450 45.59 -2.65 11.10
N SER A 451 44.96 -3.77 11.41
CA SER A 451 44.86 -4.88 10.48
C SER A 451 43.98 -4.46 9.29
N HIS A 452 44.54 -4.42 8.08
CA HIS A 452 43.76 -4.14 6.87
C HIS A 452 42.63 -5.16 6.74
N HIS A 453 41.39 -4.68 6.75
CA HIS A 453 40.20 -5.52 6.59
C HIS A 453 40.03 -5.86 5.11
N THR A 454 39.99 -7.15 4.79
CA THR A 454 39.82 -7.65 3.43
C THR A 454 38.35 -7.64 3.02
N LEU A 455 38.03 -7.68 1.73
CA LEU A 455 36.63 -7.70 1.28
C LEU A 455 35.89 -8.99 1.72
N ALA A 456 36.63 -10.05 2.06
CA ALA A 456 36.11 -11.24 2.75
C ALA A 456 35.60 -10.95 4.18
N ASP A 457 36.16 -9.93 4.85
CA ASP A 457 35.64 -9.41 6.13
C ASP A 457 34.37 -8.59 5.90
N LEU A 458 34.19 -7.96 4.74
CA LEU A 458 32.92 -7.33 4.36
C LEU A 458 31.83 -8.38 4.11
N LYS A 459 32.10 -9.48 3.40
CA LYS A 459 31.16 -10.61 3.31
C LYS A 459 30.84 -11.19 4.69
N ARG A 460 31.83 -11.32 5.58
CA ARG A 460 31.60 -11.71 6.98
C ARG A 460 30.77 -10.69 7.76
N GLN A 461 30.95 -9.38 7.56
CA GLN A 461 30.22 -8.32 8.25
C GLN A 461 28.79 -8.14 7.71
N ARG A 462 28.56 -8.23 6.39
CA ARG A 462 27.22 -8.28 5.79
C ARG A 462 26.48 -9.55 6.22
N ALA A 463 27.15 -10.71 6.26
CA ALA A 463 26.58 -11.93 6.83
C ALA A 463 26.28 -11.79 8.34
N ALA A 464 27.18 -11.18 9.12
CA ALA A 464 26.98 -10.90 10.54
C ALA A 464 25.87 -9.85 10.79
N ALA A 465 25.67 -8.89 9.89
CA ALA A 465 24.56 -7.93 9.96
C ALA A 465 23.22 -8.55 9.52
N LYS A 466 23.23 -9.49 8.56
CA LYS A 466 22.08 -10.36 8.25
C LYS A 466 21.79 -11.33 9.43
N LEU A 467 22.78 -11.73 10.23
CA LEU A 467 22.65 -12.62 11.42
C LEU A 467 22.29 -11.87 12.72
N ASN A 468 22.76 -10.65 12.95
CA ASN A 468 22.42 -9.80 14.11
C ASN A 468 20.99 -9.21 14.04
N LYS A 469 20.12 -9.76 13.18
CA LYS A 469 18.68 -9.50 13.15
C LYS A 469 17.84 -10.61 13.80
N TYR A 470 18.42 -11.35 14.75
CA TYR A 470 17.67 -12.08 15.77
C TYR A 470 18.26 -11.83 17.18
N PRO A 471 17.44 -11.77 18.25
CA PRO A 471 17.92 -11.42 19.59
C PRO A 471 18.61 -12.59 20.32
N GLU A 472 19.46 -12.27 21.29
CA GLU A 472 19.86 -13.22 22.34
C GLU A 472 18.63 -13.73 23.13
N GLU A 473 18.75 -14.91 23.75
CA GLU A 473 17.69 -15.46 24.60
C GLU A 473 17.38 -14.50 25.78
N PRO A 474 16.10 -14.20 26.07
CA PRO A 474 15.77 -13.22 27.08
C PRO A 474 16.01 -13.78 28.50
N PRO A 475 16.68 -13.03 29.39
CA PRO A 475 16.59 -13.30 30.82
C PRO A 475 15.14 -13.10 31.30
N VAL A 476 14.75 -13.86 32.32
CA VAL A 476 13.38 -13.85 32.87
C VAL A 476 13.06 -12.48 33.45
N ALA A 477 12.22 -11.68 32.78
CA ALA A 477 11.92 -10.30 33.15
C ALA A 477 10.43 -10.00 33.25
N VAL A 478 10.09 -9.17 34.24
CA VAL A 478 8.74 -8.77 34.64
C VAL A 478 8.12 -7.80 33.63
N VAL A 479 6.83 -7.97 33.33
CA VAL A 479 6.10 -7.15 32.34
C VAL A 479 5.69 -5.80 32.94
N TYR A 480 6.43 -4.74 32.59
CA TYR A 480 5.96 -3.36 32.76
C TYR A 480 5.17 -2.90 31.52
N PHE A 481 3.89 -2.59 31.71
CA PHE A 481 3.04 -1.98 30.69
C PHE A 481 3.18 -0.45 30.72
N THR A 482 3.33 0.19 29.56
CA THR A 482 2.99 1.61 29.38
C THR A 482 2.02 1.81 28.21
N PRO A 483 1.14 2.84 28.24
CA PRO A 483 -0.13 2.79 27.52
C PRO A 483 -0.18 3.72 26.30
N ALA A 484 -0.66 3.20 25.17
CA ALA A 484 -0.91 3.97 23.95
C ALA A 484 -2.35 3.82 23.44
N SER A 485 -3.28 4.52 24.09
CA SER A 485 -4.56 4.95 23.48
C SER A 485 -5.22 6.00 24.36
N GLY A 486 -5.05 7.28 24.01
CA GLY A 486 -5.92 8.34 24.51
C GLY A 486 -7.25 8.31 23.76
N ASP A 487 -8.35 8.46 24.49
CA ASP A 487 -9.71 8.36 23.94
C ASP A 487 -9.96 9.34 22.77
N PRO A 488 -10.61 8.89 21.66
CA PRO A 488 -11.22 9.81 20.72
C PRO A 488 -12.51 10.40 21.33
N PRO A 489 -12.78 11.71 21.16
CA PRO A 489 -14.00 12.32 21.70
C PRO A 489 -15.25 11.81 20.96
N LEU A 490 -16.30 11.55 21.74
CA LEU A 490 -17.60 11.07 21.27
C LEU A 490 -18.25 12.04 20.26
N LEU A 491 -18.36 11.61 19.00
CA LEU A 491 -19.11 12.32 17.97
C LEU A 491 -20.62 12.05 18.14
N LYS A 492 -21.37 13.09 18.53
CA LYS A 492 -22.83 13.09 18.43
C LYS A 492 -23.25 13.30 16.97
N LEU A 493 -23.91 12.30 16.39
CA LEU A 493 -24.52 12.42 15.07
C LEU A 493 -25.66 13.46 15.12
N ARG A 494 -25.62 14.45 14.22
CA ARG A 494 -26.77 15.31 13.91
C ARG A 494 -27.57 14.64 12.80
N ALA A 495 -28.90 14.64 12.93
CA ALA A 495 -29.79 14.18 11.86
C ALA A 495 -29.68 15.09 10.62
N PRO A 496 -29.91 14.56 9.40
CA PRO A 496 -30.07 15.39 8.21
C PRO A 496 -31.37 16.22 8.32
N GLU A 497 -31.33 17.46 7.84
CA GLU A 497 -32.50 18.33 7.80
C GLU A 497 -33.37 17.99 6.59
N GLU A 498 -34.70 17.94 6.78
CA GLU A 498 -35.68 17.67 5.74
C GLU A 498 -35.91 18.92 4.86
N GLU A 499 -35.67 18.83 3.55
CA GLU A 499 -36.10 19.88 2.62
C GLU A 499 -37.63 19.82 2.41
N GLN A 500 -38.36 20.76 3.02
CA GLN A 500 -39.77 20.98 2.71
C GLN A 500 -39.95 22.07 1.64
N SER A 501 -40.71 21.73 0.61
CA SER A 501 -41.10 22.65 -0.47
C SER A 501 -42.04 23.77 0.00
N THR A 502 -41.93 24.99 -0.56
CA THR A 502 -43.00 25.59 -1.41
C THR A 502 -42.73 27.02 -1.91
N ASN A 503 -43.17 27.27 -3.15
CA ASN A 503 -43.69 28.52 -3.73
C ASN A 503 -42.79 29.72 -4.17
N LYS A 504 -42.69 29.83 -5.51
CA LYS A 504 -43.04 30.99 -6.38
C LYS A 504 -42.11 32.23 -6.48
N GLU A 505 -41.44 32.27 -7.64
CA GLU A 505 -41.17 33.38 -8.60
C GLU A 505 -41.90 34.75 -8.44
N PRO A 506 -41.40 35.87 -9.05
CA PRO A 506 -40.59 35.92 -10.28
C PRO A 506 -39.40 36.93 -10.39
N CYS A 507 -38.68 36.77 -11.51
CA CYS A 507 -37.66 37.59 -12.18
C CYS A 507 -37.64 39.12 -11.94
N CYS A 508 -36.43 39.72 -11.95
CA CYS A 508 -35.92 40.63 -13.01
C CYS A 508 -34.64 41.43 -12.63
N GLY A 509 -33.60 41.38 -13.48
CA GLY A 509 -32.89 42.58 -14.00
C GLY A 509 -31.84 43.37 -13.17
N LEU A 510 -30.59 43.27 -13.65
CA LEU A 510 -29.59 44.36 -13.80
C LEU A 510 -28.79 44.95 -12.60
N ILE A 511 -27.56 45.35 -12.93
CA ILE A 511 -26.43 45.92 -12.15
C ILE A 511 -26.09 47.29 -12.81
N PRO A 512 -25.29 48.26 -12.27
CA PRO A 512 -24.91 48.67 -10.89
C PRO A 512 -25.26 50.15 -10.56
N ALA A 513 -24.95 50.62 -9.34
CA ALA A 513 -24.35 51.96 -9.12
C ALA A 513 -23.73 52.14 -7.71
N CYS A 514 -22.69 52.99 -7.61
CA CYS A 514 -22.08 53.47 -6.36
C CYS A 514 -22.94 54.53 -5.64
N GLY A 515 -22.77 54.66 -4.32
CA GLY A 515 -23.27 55.79 -3.52
C GLY A 515 -22.92 55.65 -2.03
N SER A 516 -22.38 56.69 -1.41
CA SER A 516 -21.75 56.63 -0.08
C SER A 516 -22.63 57.14 1.09
N ASP A 517 -22.20 56.76 2.29
CA ASP A 517 -22.44 57.39 3.61
C ASP A 517 -23.82 57.37 4.26
N GLY A 518 -23.83 57.20 5.61
CA GLY A 518 -24.63 58.13 6.40
C GLY A 518 -25.42 57.71 7.64
N LYS A 519 -24.98 56.74 8.45
CA LYS A 519 -25.31 56.63 9.90
C LYS A 519 -26.80 56.65 10.34
N GLN A 520 -27.34 55.47 10.67
CA GLN A 520 -28.22 55.20 11.83
C GLN A 520 -28.36 53.67 11.94
N ARG A 521 -28.35 52.99 13.10
CA ARG A 521 -28.46 53.39 14.52
C ARG A 521 -27.51 52.56 15.38
N ALA A 522 -26.99 53.16 16.46
CA ALA A 522 -26.47 52.40 17.58
C ALA A 522 -27.65 51.87 18.44
N ARG A 523 -27.70 50.56 18.62
CA ARG A 523 -28.20 49.81 19.80
C ARG A 523 -27.70 48.37 19.66
N ASP A 524 -27.50 47.71 20.79
CA ASP A 524 -27.01 46.32 20.92
C ASP A 524 -25.49 46.10 20.78
N ILE A 525 -24.70 46.92 21.49
CA ILE A 525 -23.35 46.54 21.96
C ILE A 525 -23.32 46.59 23.50
N THR A 526 -24.11 45.72 24.14
CA THR A 526 -24.04 45.47 25.60
C THR A 526 -24.59 44.09 25.95
N LYS A 527 -23.95 43.03 25.44
CA LYS A 527 -23.91 41.68 26.04
C LYS A 527 -22.87 40.82 25.31
N MET A 528 -22.20 39.96 26.07
CA MET A 528 -21.09 39.05 25.70
C MET A 528 -19.65 39.60 25.81
N SER A 529 -19.33 40.12 26.99
CA SER A 529 -17.94 40.16 27.49
C SER A 529 -17.77 39.17 28.66
N GLN A 530 -17.57 37.88 28.37
CA GLN A 530 -17.01 36.87 29.29
C GLN A 530 -16.91 35.49 28.61
N GLN A 531 -15.78 35.21 27.94
CA GLN A 531 -15.11 33.90 27.82
C GLN A 531 -13.96 34.00 26.80
N ALA A 532 -12.78 34.38 27.27
CA ALA A 532 -11.54 34.33 26.50
C ALA A 532 -10.33 34.44 27.44
N MET A 533 -9.80 33.30 27.91
CA MET A 533 -8.44 33.16 28.48
C MET A 533 -8.00 31.69 28.47
N ASN A 534 -6.68 31.50 28.30
CA ASN A 534 -5.90 30.25 28.32
C ASN A 534 -6.06 29.29 27.11
N GLY A 535 -4.97 29.09 26.37
CA GLY A 535 -4.83 28.06 25.35
C GLY A 535 -3.70 28.34 24.35
N VAL A 536 -2.63 27.55 24.39
CA VAL A 536 -1.62 27.52 23.31
C VAL A 536 -2.27 26.84 22.09
N PRO A 537 -2.12 27.36 20.85
CA PRO A 537 -2.74 26.73 19.69
C PRO A 537 -2.03 25.42 19.36
N SER A 538 -2.70 24.29 19.52
CA SER A 538 -2.22 23.02 18.98
C SER A 538 -2.16 23.11 17.45
N ARG A 539 -1.00 22.86 16.83
CA ARG A 539 -0.97 22.59 15.38
C ARG A 539 -1.88 21.38 15.12
N GLY A 540 -2.83 21.54 14.20
CA GLY A 540 -3.72 20.45 13.77
C GLY A 540 -2.93 19.31 13.11
N LYS A 541 -3.53 18.13 13.02
CA LYS A 541 -2.91 16.99 12.32
C LYS A 541 -2.81 17.29 10.81
N VAL A 542 -1.78 16.77 10.16
CA VAL A 542 -1.59 16.93 8.70
C VAL A 542 -2.71 16.26 7.91
N LEU A 543 -3.10 15.04 8.32
CA LEU A 543 -4.31 14.36 7.84
C LEU A 543 -5.37 14.37 8.96
N THR A 544 -6.51 14.99 8.68
CA THR A 544 -7.70 15.01 9.55
C THR A 544 -8.90 14.42 8.82
N LEU A 545 -10.01 14.20 9.55
CA LEU A 545 -11.30 13.92 8.94
C LEU A 545 -11.81 15.06 8.05
N ASP A 546 -11.23 16.27 8.12
CA ASP A 546 -11.63 17.42 7.29
C ASP A 546 -10.94 17.42 5.93
N ASN A 547 -9.66 17.03 5.86
CA ASN A 547 -8.87 17.06 4.60
C ASN A 547 -8.55 15.69 3.98
N MET A 548 -8.89 14.58 4.63
CA MET A 548 -8.85 13.24 3.99
C MET A 548 -9.67 13.21 2.69
N ASN A 549 -9.32 12.31 1.76
CA ASN A 549 -10.07 12.10 0.51
C ASN A 549 -11.58 11.95 0.81
N PRO A 550 -12.46 12.82 0.27
CA PRO A 550 -13.89 12.81 0.58
C PRO A 550 -14.60 11.55 0.10
N ASN A 551 -14.05 10.80 -0.86
CA ASN A 551 -14.58 9.50 -1.26
C ASN A 551 -14.37 8.47 -0.16
N VAL A 552 -13.15 8.38 0.37
CA VAL A 552 -12.78 7.48 1.47
C VAL A 552 -13.61 7.77 2.74
N LYS A 553 -13.95 9.03 3.02
CA LYS A 553 -14.87 9.38 4.13
C LYS A 553 -16.27 8.77 4.01
N ARG A 554 -16.73 8.48 2.79
CA ARG A 554 -18.05 7.88 2.51
C ARG A 554 -17.99 6.35 2.41
N VAL A 555 -16.81 5.74 2.55
CA VAL A 555 -16.65 4.28 2.48
C VAL A 555 -17.09 3.67 3.80
N GLU A 556 -18.24 3.00 3.79
CA GLU A 556 -18.74 2.21 4.91
C GLU A 556 -18.67 0.71 4.61
N TYR A 557 -18.09 -0.08 5.53
CA TYR A 557 -17.95 -1.54 5.38
C TYR A 557 -18.36 -2.29 6.66
N ALA A 558 -19.67 -2.41 6.86
CA ALA A 558 -20.27 -2.88 8.12
C ALA A 558 -19.83 -4.28 8.59
N VAL A 559 -19.37 -5.16 7.69
CA VAL A 559 -18.88 -6.51 8.04
C VAL A 559 -17.66 -6.49 8.98
N ARG A 560 -16.94 -5.36 9.06
CA ARG A 560 -15.86 -5.10 10.03
C ARG A 560 -16.09 -3.82 10.86
N GLY A 561 -17.36 -3.44 11.05
CA GLY A 561 -17.77 -2.22 11.76
C GLY A 561 -17.74 -2.29 13.29
N PRO A 562 -18.41 -1.36 13.99
CA PRO A 562 -18.32 -1.18 15.45
C PRO A 562 -18.61 -2.44 16.30
N ILE A 563 -19.53 -3.31 15.88
CA ILE A 563 -19.80 -4.57 16.59
C ILE A 563 -18.55 -5.47 16.62
N VAL A 564 -17.76 -5.51 15.54
CA VAL A 564 -16.53 -6.32 15.48
C VAL A 564 -15.44 -5.71 16.38
N GLN A 565 -15.37 -4.38 16.47
CA GLN A 565 -14.47 -3.71 17.41
C GLN A 565 -14.85 -4.02 18.86
N ARG A 566 -16.15 -3.95 19.21
CA ARG A 566 -16.65 -4.33 20.54
C ARG A 566 -16.42 -5.81 20.83
N ALA A 567 -16.57 -6.70 19.84
CA ALA A 567 -16.31 -8.13 19.97
C ALA A 567 -14.84 -8.39 20.33
N VAL A 568 -13.89 -7.73 19.65
CA VAL A 568 -12.44 -7.83 19.96
C VAL A 568 -12.13 -7.25 21.34
N GLN A 569 -12.79 -6.17 21.77
CA GLN A 569 -12.66 -5.64 23.11
C GLN A 569 -13.13 -6.65 24.17
N ILE A 570 -14.28 -7.29 23.96
CA ILE A 570 -14.80 -8.33 24.87
C ILE A 570 -13.88 -9.55 24.90
N GLU A 571 -13.28 -9.95 23.77
CA GLU A 571 -12.25 -11.01 23.74
C GLU A 571 -11.00 -10.65 24.57
N LYS A 572 -10.63 -9.37 24.64
CA LYS A 572 -9.55 -8.88 25.50
C LYS A 572 -9.98 -8.88 26.98
N GLU A 573 -11.16 -8.33 27.30
CA GLU A 573 -11.75 -8.34 28.65
C GLU A 573 -11.82 -9.77 29.24
N LEU A 574 -12.23 -10.75 28.43
CA LEU A 574 -12.27 -12.17 28.84
C LEU A 574 -10.88 -12.74 29.15
N LYS A 575 -9.85 -12.39 28.37
CA LYS A 575 -8.45 -12.79 28.63
C LYS A 575 -7.88 -12.14 29.89
N GLU A 576 -8.32 -10.93 30.20
CA GLU A 576 -7.99 -10.20 31.43
C GLU A 576 -8.79 -10.69 32.66
N GLY A 577 -9.64 -11.73 32.50
CA GLY A 577 -10.40 -12.34 33.59
C GLY A 577 -11.69 -11.60 33.96
N VAL A 578 -12.12 -10.62 33.16
CA VAL A 578 -13.40 -9.90 33.38
C VAL A 578 -14.56 -10.89 33.23
N LYS A 579 -15.37 -11.03 34.29
CA LYS A 579 -16.52 -11.92 34.30
C LYS A 579 -17.62 -11.41 33.37
N LYS A 580 -18.08 -12.27 32.46
CA LYS A 580 -19.22 -12.06 31.56
C LYS A 580 -20.22 -13.22 31.69
N PRO A 581 -21.46 -13.10 31.17
CA PRO A 581 -22.43 -14.21 31.12
C PRO A 581 -22.05 -15.37 30.17
N PHE A 582 -20.89 -15.27 29.51
CA PHE A 582 -20.36 -16.20 28.53
C PHE A 582 -18.82 -16.24 28.63
N THR A 583 -18.21 -17.29 28.09
CA THR A 583 -16.76 -17.56 28.21
C THR A 583 -15.96 -17.31 26.91
N GLU A 584 -16.63 -17.19 25.78
CA GLU A 584 -16.03 -16.90 24.46
C GLU A 584 -16.93 -15.95 23.67
N VAL A 585 -16.35 -15.24 22.70
CA VAL A 585 -17.11 -14.49 21.69
C VAL A 585 -17.29 -15.37 20.44
N ILE A 586 -18.52 -15.66 20.07
CA ILE A 586 -18.84 -16.49 18.91
C ILE A 586 -19.00 -15.60 17.68
N LYS A 587 -18.00 -15.65 16.78
CA LYS A 587 -17.91 -14.86 15.55
C LYS A 587 -18.80 -15.38 14.41
N ALA A 588 -20.12 -15.34 14.60
CA ALA A 588 -21.10 -15.71 13.58
C ALA A 588 -21.33 -14.62 12.49
N ASN A 589 -20.45 -13.60 12.45
CA ASN A 589 -20.50 -12.44 11.55
C ASN A 589 -19.75 -12.64 10.22
N ILE A 590 -18.79 -13.56 10.13
CA ILE A 590 -17.88 -13.71 8.97
C ILE A 590 -18.05 -15.06 8.27
N GLY A 591 -17.98 -15.05 6.94
CA GLY A 591 -18.00 -16.28 6.12
C GLY A 591 -16.59 -16.80 5.83
N ASP A 592 -15.86 -17.17 6.88
CA ASP A 592 -14.54 -17.81 6.83
C ASP A 592 -14.68 -19.27 7.30
N ALA A 593 -14.58 -20.22 6.36
CA ALA A 593 -14.90 -21.61 6.63
C ALA A 593 -13.91 -22.28 7.59
N HIS A 594 -12.61 -21.98 7.44
CA HIS A 594 -11.55 -22.60 8.24
C HIS A 594 -11.50 -22.02 9.65
N ALA A 595 -11.73 -20.71 9.82
CA ALA A 595 -11.90 -20.10 11.15
C ALA A 595 -13.10 -20.68 11.91
N MET A 596 -14.10 -21.23 11.22
CA MET A 596 -15.27 -21.90 11.79
C MET A 596 -15.12 -23.43 11.91
N GLY A 597 -13.93 -23.98 11.65
CA GLY A 597 -13.62 -25.39 11.86
C GLY A 597 -13.91 -26.33 10.69
N GLN A 598 -14.23 -25.82 9.49
CA GLN A 598 -14.17 -26.64 8.28
C GLN A 598 -12.72 -27.11 8.07
N LYS A 599 -12.53 -28.39 7.74
CA LYS A 599 -11.19 -28.92 7.44
C LYS A 599 -10.82 -28.60 5.98
N PRO A 600 -9.56 -28.20 5.71
CA PRO A 600 -9.10 -27.97 4.34
C PRO A 600 -9.09 -29.29 3.55
N ILE A 601 -9.28 -29.17 2.23
CA ILE A 601 -9.28 -30.33 1.33
C ILE A 601 -7.85 -30.82 1.12
N THR A 602 -7.59 -32.09 1.46
CA THR A 602 -6.24 -32.68 1.44
C THR A 602 -5.53 -32.54 0.09
N PHE A 603 -6.23 -32.81 -1.03
CA PHE A 603 -5.66 -32.69 -2.37
C PHE A 603 -5.14 -31.28 -2.69
N LEU A 604 -5.92 -30.25 -2.35
CA LEU A 604 -5.54 -28.84 -2.58
C LEU A 604 -4.26 -28.50 -1.79
N ARG A 605 -4.18 -28.96 -0.53
CA ARG A 605 -3.02 -28.74 0.33
C ARG A 605 -1.79 -29.54 -0.11
N GLN A 606 -1.98 -30.76 -0.62
CA GLN A 606 -0.90 -31.60 -1.15
C GLN A 606 -0.22 -30.94 -2.35
N VAL A 607 -1.00 -30.51 -3.35
CA VAL A 607 -0.43 -29.85 -4.53
C VAL A 607 0.23 -28.51 -4.15
N LEU A 608 -0.40 -27.67 -3.33
CA LEU A 608 0.21 -26.40 -2.89
C LEU A 608 1.50 -26.62 -2.10
N ALA A 609 1.59 -27.66 -1.26
CA ALA A 609 2.83 -28.01 -0.57
C ALA A 609 3.93 -28.45 -1.57
N LEU A 610 3.58 -29.28 -2.56
CA LEU A 610 4.50 -29.71 -3.62
C LEU A 610 4.98 -28.52 -4.47
N CYS A 611 4.11 -27.57 -4.82
CA CYS A 611 4.50 -26.36 -5.53
C CYS A 611 5.36 -25.42 -4.68
N SER A 612 5.13 -25.37 -3.36
CA SER A 612 5.90 -24.51 -2.44
C SER A 612 7.26 -25.08 -2.06
N TYR A 613 7.42 -26.41 -2.12
CA TYR A 613 8.67 -27.10 -1.86
C TYR A 613 8.84 -28.27 -2.86
N PRO A 614 9.34 -27.99 -4.08
CA PRO A 614 9.38 -28.96 -5.18
C PRO A 614 10.17 -30.24 -4.93
N GLU A 615 11.13 -30.26 -3.99
CA GLU A 615 11.85 -31.48 -3.60
C GLU A 615 10.91 -32.60 -3.09
N LEU A 616 9.73 -32.24 -2.57
CA LEU A 616 8.71 -33.20 -2.15
C LEU A 616 8.08 -33.98 -3.32
N LEU A 617 8.35 -33.62 -4.58
CA LEU A 617 7.97 -34.41 -5.76
C LEU A 617 8.57 -35.82 -5.72
N GLU A 618 9.72 -36.01 -5.07
CA GLU A 618 10.35 -37.32 -4.91
C GLU A 618 9.82 -38.11 -3.68
N ASP A 619 9.04 -37.49 -2.78
CA ASP A 619 8.51 -38.17 -1.58
C ASP A 619 7.32 -39.09 -1.95
N ASN A 620 7.43 -40.38 -1.60
CA ASN A 620 6.42 -41.42 -1.83
C ASN A 620 5.12 -41.23 -1.03
N LYS A 621 5.04 -40.26 -0.10
CA LYS A 621 3.82 -39.93 0.66
C LYS A 621 2.80 -39.13 -0.14
N PHE A 622 3.19 -38.50 -1.25
CA PHE A 622 2.28 -37.72 -2.09
C PHE A 622 1.73 -38.57 -3.24
N PRO A 623 0.41 -38.51 -3.54
CA PRO A 623 -0.19 -39.28 -4.62
C PRO A 623 0.21 -38.72 -5.99
N GLU A 624 0.31 -39.59 -6.99
CA GLU A 624 0.89 -39.24 -8.29
C GLU A 624 0.08 -38.21 -9.07
N ASP A 625 -1.24 -38.16 -8.89
CA ASP A 625 -2.09 -37.12 -9.49
C ASP A 625 -1.79 -35.73 -8.91
N ALA A 626 -1.53 -35.63 -7.60
CA ALA A 626 -1.08 -34.39 -6.98
C ALA A 626 0.32 -33.97 -7.48
N LYS A 627 1.27 -34.92 -7.58
CA LYS A 627 2.59 -34.67 -8.18
C LYS A 627 2.49 -34.18 -9.63
N LYS A 628 1.62 -34.79 -10.42
CA LYS A 628 1.34 -34.41 -11.81
C LYS A 628 0.76 -33.00 -11.93
N ARG A 629 -0.19 -32.61 -11.05
CA ARG A 629 -0.70 -31.22 -11.01
C ARG A 629 0.40 -30.24 -10.61
N ALA A 630 1.18 -30.56 -9.58
CA ALA A 630 2.28 -29.70 -9.12
C ALA A 630 3.32 -29.47 -10.22
N ARG A 631 3.80 -30.54 -10.89
CA ARG A 631 4.74 -30.45 -12.02
C ARG A 631 4.21 -29.55 -13.14
N ARG A 632 2.97 -29.76 -13.60
CA ARG A 632 2.33 -28.92 -14.64
C ARG A 632 2.23 -27.44 -14.25
N ILE A 633 1.96 -27.13 -12.98
CA ILE A 633 1.88 -25.75 -12.49
C ILE A 633 3.27 -25.12 -12.46
N LEU A 634 4.29 -25.85 -11.96
CA LEU A 634 5.67 -25.39 -11.91
C LEU A 634 6.25 -25.18 -13.32
N GLU A 635 6.05 -26.13 -14.24
CA GLU A 635 6.42 -26.04 -15.67
C GLU A 635 5.84 -24.79 -16.38
N ALA A 636 4.70 -24.27 -15.90
CA ALA A 636 4.07 -23.06 -16.42
C ALA A 636 4.51 -21.76 -15.71
N CYS A 637 5.41 -21.84 -14.72
CA CYS A 637 5.96 -20.70 -13.99
C CYS A 637 7.42 -20.43 -14.40
N GLY A 638 7.82 -19.15 -14.39
CA GLY A 638 9.22 -18.76 -14.59
C GLY A 638 10.15 -19.47 -13.60
N GLY A 639 11.28 -20.01 -14.09
CA GLY A 639 12.25 -20.72 -13.26
C GLY A 639 11.71 -21.97 -12.55
N HIS A 640 10.57 -22.53 -12.99
CA HIS A 640 9.86 -23.61 -12.31
C HIS A 640 9.46 -23.28 -10.85
N SER A 641 9.18 -22.01 -10.55
CA SER A 641 8.91 -21.53 -9.19
C SER A 641 7.63 -20.73 -9.08
N ILE A 642 6.78 -21.06 -8.09
CA ILE A 642 5.60 -20.23 -7.74
C ILE A 642 5.95 -18.91 -7.04
N GLY A 643 7.24 -18.62 -6.86
CA GLY A 643 7.73 -17.30 -6.44
C GLY A 643 7.93 -16.31 -7.60
N ALA A 644 7.96 -16.79 -8.85
CA ALA A 644 8.08 -15.92 -10.02
C ALA A 644 6.76 -15.22 -10.35
N TYR A 645 6.84 -14.05 -10.99
CA TYR A 645 5.66 -13.42 -11.60
C TYR A 645 5.11 -14.28 -12.74
N SER A 646 3.78 -14.30 -12.88
CA SER A 646 3.11 -14.80 -14.08
C SER A 646 2.76 -13.65 -15.02
N ALA A 647 2.28 -13.96 -16.23
CA ALA A 647 1.59 -12.97 -17.05
C ALA A 647 0.47 -12.26 -16.27
N SER A 648 0.18 -10.99 -16.58
CA SER A 648 -0.73 -10.16 -15.77
C SER A 648 -2.20 -10.62 -15.78
N GLN A 649 -2.62 -11.33 -16.82
CA GLN A 649 -3.93 -12.00 -16.85
C GLN A 649 -3.96 -13.29 -16.01
N GLY A 650 -2.79 -13.79 -15.58
CA GLY A 650 -2.58 -15.06 -14.90
C GLY A 650 -1.92 -16.13 -15.78
N ILE A 651 -1.41 -17.18 -15.13
CA ILE A 651 -0.77 -18.34 -15.75
C ILE A 651 -1.68 -18.93 -16.84
N GLU A 652 -1.11 -19.15 -18.02
CA GLU A 652 -1.87 -19.53 -19.20
C GLU A 652 -2.59 -20.88 -19.05
N CYS A 653 -1.90 -21.92 -18.55
CA CYS A 653 -2.52 -23.23 -18.37
C CYS A 653 -3.69 -23.20 -17.37
N VAL A 654 -3.64 -22.31 -16.38
CA VAL A 654 -4.72 -22.08 -15.41
C VAL A 654 -5.90 -21.35 -16.07
N ARG A 655 -5.64 -20.34 -16.92
CA ARG A 655 -6.69 -19.69 -17.72
C ARG A 655 -7.37 -20.67 -18.69
N GLN A 656 -6.59 -21.57 -19.29
CA GLN A 656 -7.11 -22.65 -20.14
C GLN A 656 -8.01 -23.62 -19.34
N ASP A 657 -7.61 -24.00 -18.12
CA ASP A 657 -8.41 -24.89 -17.28
C ASP A 657 -9.68 -24.23 -16.74
N VAL A 658 -9.64 -22.93 -16.44
CA VAL A 658 -10.83 -22.12 -16.11
C VAL A 658 -11.80 -22.10 -17.29
N ALA A 659 -11.33 -21.82 -18.51
CA ALA A 659 -12.17 -21.83 -19.70
C ALA A 659 -12.81 -23.21 -19.96
N CYS A 660 -12.01 -24.29 -19.87
CA CYS A 660 -12.50 -25.65 -20.00
C CYS A 660 -13.51 -26.02 -18.89
N TYR A 661 -13.32 -25.53 -17.65
CA TYR A 661 -14.29 -25.71 -16.56
C TYR A 661 -15.60 -25.01 -16.84
N ILE A 662 -15.56 -23.75 -17.29
CA ILE A 662 -16.74 -22.96 -17.65
C ILE A 662 -17.51 -23.69 -18.76
N GLU A 663 -16.83 -24.18 -19.79
CA GLU A 663 -17.45 -24.95 -20.88
C GLU A 663 -18.12 -26.23 -20.38
N ARG A 664 -17.44 -27.02 -19.53
CA ARG A 664 -18.03 -28.23 -18.91
C ARG A 664 -19.25 -27.88 -18.04
N ARG A 665 -19.14 -26.87 -17.17
CA ARG A 665 -20.20 -26.38 -16.27
C ARG A 665 -21.43 -25.91 -17.04
N ASP A 666 -21.21 -25.17 -18.13
CA ASP A 666 -22.26 -24.56 -18.91
C ASP A 666 -22.87 -25.51 -19.96
N GLY A 667 -22.35 -26.73 -20.09
CA GLY A 667 -22.89 -27.80 -20.93
C GLY A 667 -22.41 -27.78 -22.39
N GLY A 668 -21.12 -27.48 -22.61
CA GLY A 668 -20.51 -27.40 -23.92
C GLY A 668 -20.60 -26.02 -24.59
N ILE A 669 -20.92 -24.97 -23.82
CA ILE A 669 -20.91 -23.59 -24.31
C ILE A 669 -19.48 -23.06 -24.18
N PRO A 670 -18.75 -22.80 -25.29
CA PRO A 670 -17.32 -22.48 -25.23
C PRO A 670 -16.98 -21.30 -24.33
N SER A 671 -15.76 -21.28 -23.83
CA SER A 671 -15.13 -20.14 -23.17
C SER A 671 -13.72 -19.95 -23.75
N SER A 672 -13.24 -18.71 -23.84
CA SER A 672 -11.89 -18.42 -24.34
C SER A 672 -10.96 -18.11 -23.17
N PRO A 673 -9.76 -18.71 -23.10
CA PRO A 673 -8.73 -18.35 -22.12
C PRO A 673 -8.34 -16.86 -22.15
N ASP A 674 -8.53 -16.18 -23.29
CA ASP A 674 -8.25 -14.74 -23.46
C ASP A 674 -9.33 -13.84 -22.86
N ASN A 675 -10.49 -14.42 -22.50
CA ASN A 675 -11.54 -13.72 -21.75
C ASN A 675 -11.40 -13.90 -20.24
N ILE A 676 -10.45 -14.75 -19.79
CA ILE A 676 -10.23 -15.06 -18.38
C ILE A 676 -9.12 -14.17 -17.81
N TYR A 677 -9.43 -13.44 -16.76
CA TYR A 677 -8.49 -12.68 -15.96
C TYR A 677 -8.46 -13.25 -14.54
N LEU A 678 -7.32 -13.80 -14.12
CA LEU A 678 -7.11 -14.24 -12.74
C LEU A 678 -6.96 -13.00 -11.83
N SER A 679 -7.31 -13.15 -10.55
CA SER A 679 -7.45 -12.03 -9.62
C SER A 679 -7.16 -12.42 -8.18
N THR A 680 -6.91 -11.42 -7.31
CA THR A 680 -6.64 -11.61 -5.87
C THR A 680 -7.94 -11.87 -5.07
N GLY A 681 -8.69 -12.86 -5.53
CA GLY A 681 -10.07 -13.16 -5.20
C GLY A 681 -11.05 -12.26 -5.95
N ALA A 682 -12.30 -12.70 -6.09
CA ALA A 682 -13.35 -11.98 -6.84
C ALA A 682 -13.49 -10.50 -6.43
N SER A 683 -13.19 -10.13 -5.17
CA SER A 683 -13.24 -8.74 -4.71
C SER A 683 -12.33 -7.80 -5.51
N ASP A 684 -11.16 -8.29 -5.91
CA ASP A 684 -10.18 -7.53 -6.71
C ASP A 684 -10.66 -7.35 -8.16
N ALA A 685 -11.21 -8.41 -8.75
CA ALA A 685 -11.83 -8.37 -10.07
C ALA A 685 -13.05 -7.43 -10.13
N ILE A 686 -13.94 -7.48 -9.14
CA ILE A 686 -15.11 -6.59 -9.03
C ILE A 686 -14.66 -5.12 -8.96
N VAL A 687 -13.70 -4.77 -8.11
CA VAL A 687 -13.18 -3.40 -7.99
C VAL A 687 -12.48 -2.96 -9.26
N THR A 688 -11.74 -3.84 -9.93
CA THR A 688 -11.08 -3.57 -11.22
C THR A 688 -12.11 -3.23 -12.31
N MET A 689 -13.18 -4.01 -12.42
CA MET A 689 -14.26 -3.76 -13.37
C MET A 689 -15.03 -2.47 -13.06
N LEU A 690 -15.36 -2.20 -11.79
CA LEU A 690 -15.99 -0.93 -11.41
C LEU A 690 -15.08 0.27 -11.74
N LYS A 691 -13.76 0.16 -11.48
CA LYS A 691 -12.79 1.21 -11.82
C LYS A 691 -12.69 1.49 -13.32
N LEU A 692 -12.90 0.48 -14.17
CA LEU A 692 -12.95 0.63 -15.63
C LEU A 692 -14.27 1.28 -16.11
N LEU A 693 -15.39 1.01 -15.44
CA LEU A 693 -16.74 1.43 -15.86
C LEU A 693 -17.17 2.81 -15.30
N VAL A 694 -16.55 3.29 -14.22
CA VAL A 694 -16.92 4.55 -13.55
C VAL A 694 -16.26 5.77 -14.22
N CYS A 695 -17.08 6.65 -14.79
CA CYS A 695 -16.66 7.89 -15.43
C CYS A 695 -17.73 8.99 -15.29
N GLY A 696 -17.50 10.15 -15.94
CA GLY A 696 -18.46 11.26 -15.99
C GLY A 696 -18.55 12.07 -14.69
N GLU A 697 -19.36 13.13 -14.69
CA GLU A 697 -19.61 14.00 -13.53
C GLU A 697 -21.08 14.47 -13.53
N GLY A 698 -21.59 14.92 -12.38
CA GLY A 698 -22.97 15.37 -12.24
C GLY A 698 -23.98 14.33 -12.75
N ARG A 699 -24.84 14.73 -13.69
CA ARG A 699 -25.83 13.82 -14.31
C ARG A 699 -25.23 12.75 -15.22
N ASP A 700 -24.03 12.97 -15.75
CA ASP A 700 -23.35 12.00 -16.62
C ASP A 700 -22.49 11.00 -15.81
N ARG A 701 -22.42 11.15 -14.48
CA ARG A 701 -21.70 10.25 -13.58
C ARG A 701 -22.26 8.83 -13.70
N THR A 702 -21.39 7.84 -13.85
CA THR A 702 -21.78 6.42 -13.86
C THR A 702 -22.59 6.07 -12.62
N GLY A 703 -23.83 5.64 -12.85
CA GLY A 703 -24.69 4.98 -11.89
C GLY A 703 -24.57 3.45 -12.00
N VAL A 704 -24.47 2.79 -10.85
CA VAL A 704 -24.33 1.33 -10.73
C VAL A 704 -25.47 0.77 -9.91
N MET A 705 -26.25 -0.12 -10.51
CA MET A 705 -27.38 -0.79 -9.88
C MET A 705 -26.93 -1.96 -9.02
N ILE A 706 -27.26 -1.92 -7.73
CA ILE A 706 -26.92 -2.98 -6.76
C ILE A 706 -28.13 -3.35 -5.89
N SER A 707 -28.20 -4.62 -5.49
CA SER A 707 -29.31 -5.14 -4.70
C SER A 707 -29.35 -4.55 -3.29
N ILE A 708 -30.54 -4.36 -2.74
CA ILE A 708 -30.78 -4.17 -1.32
C ILE A 708 -31.63 -5.35 -0.83
N PRO A 709 -31.15 -6.18 0.11
CA PRO A 709 -29.83 -6.12 0.76
C PRO A 709 -28.63 -6.34 -0.18
N GLN A 710 -27.51 -5.66 0.10
CA GLN A 710 -26.28 -5.64 -0.71
C GLN A 710 -25.15 -6.46 -0.07
N TYR A 711 -24.19 -6.93 -0.85
CA TYR A 711 -22.87 -7.26 -0.28
C TYR A 711 -22.04 -5.96 -0.14
N PRO A 712 -21.60 -5.54 1.08
CA PRO A 712 -21.07 -4.18 1.29
C PRO A 712 -19.75 -3.84 0.56
N LEU A 713 -19.13 -4.80 -0.13
CA LEU A 713 -18.02 -4.52 -1.04
C LEU A 713 -18.45 -3.54 -2.14
N TYR A 714 -19.67 -3.72 -2.68
CA TYR A 714 -20.16 -2.91 -3.77
C TYR A 714 -20.35 -1.44 -3.35
N SER A 715 -21.14 -1.18 -2.30
CA SER A 715 -21.33 0.18 -1.78
C SER A 715 -20.01 0.86 -1.39
N ALA A 716 -19.08 0.12 -0.76
CA ALA A 716 -17.75 0.62 -0.43
C ALA A 716 -16.94 1.00 -1.68
N ALA A 717 -16.89 0.14 -2.70
CA ALA A 717 -16.18 0.41 -3.95
C ALA A 717 -16.80 1.57 -4.74
N LEU A 718 -18.13 1.67 -4.76
CA LEU A 718 -18.83 2.80 -5.40
C LEU A 718 -18.54 4.11 -4.68
N ALA A 719 -18.51 4.13 -3.34
CA ALA A 719 -18.16 5.32 -2.56
C ALA A 719 -16.73 5.80 -2.83
N ASP A 720 -15.76 4.87 -2.85
CA ASP A 720 -14.33 5.11 -3.12
C ASP A 720 -14.09 5.63 -4.55
N LEU A 721 -14.70 4.99 -5.55
CA LEU A 721 -14.68 5.43 -6.94
C LEU A 721 -15.58 6.67 -7.19
N GLY A 722 -16.34 7.13 -6.20
CA GLY A 722 -17.28 8.25 -6.31
C GLY A 722 -18.40 8.02 -7.34
N ALA A 723 -18.79 6.77 -7.58
CA ALA A 723 -19.91 6.40 -8.44
C ALA A 723 -21.25 6.65 -7.75
N VAL A 724 -22.35 6.70 -8.52
CA VAL A 724 -23.69 6.82 -7.95
C VAL A 724 -24.26 5.42 -7.69
N GLN A 725 -24.56 5.11 -6.43
CA GLN A 725 -25.29 3.89 -6.07
C GLN A 725 -26.75 4.00 -6.49
N ILE A 726 -27.24 3.03 -7.27
CA ILE A 726 -28.64 2.88 -7.61
C ILE A 726 -29.17 1.63 -6.89
N SER A 727 -29.88 1.84 -5.79
CA SER A 727 -30.46 0.76 -5.00
C SER A 727 -31.73 0.20 -5.64
N TYR A 728 -31.76 -1.11 -5.91
CA TYR A 728 -32.99 -1.85 -6.24
C TYR A 728 -33.28 -2.86 -5.13
N TYR A 729 -34.54 -3.05 -4.76
CA TYR A 729 -34.92 -3.95 -3.66
C TYR A 729 -35.16 -5.38 -4.13
N LEU A 730 -34.54 -6.35 -3.45
CA LEU A 730 -34.92 -7.75 -3.58
C LEU A 730 -36.29 -7.97 -2.92
N ASP A 731 -37.06 -8.94 -3.43
CA ASP A 731 -38.41 -9.18 -2.94
C ASP A 731 -38.44 -10.22 -1.82
N GLU A 732 -38.41 -9.75 -0.57
CA GLU A 732 -38.43 -10.58 0.64
C GLU A 732 -39.59 -11.59 0.61
N ASP A 733 -40.80 -11.15 0.28
CA ASP A 733 -42.01 -11.98 0.26
C ASP A 733 -41.98 -13.08 -0.84
N LYS A 734 -41.08 -12.95 -1.83
CA LYS A 734 -40.81 -13.95 -2.89
C LYS A 734 -39.40 -14.54 -2.76
N CYS A 735 -38.99 -14.89 -1.53
CA CYS A 735 -37.71 -15.54 -1.25
C CYS A 735 -36.47 -14.76 -1.77
N TRP A 736 -36.50 -13.43 -1.68
CA TRP A 736 -35.45 -12.53 -2.18
C TRP A 736 -35.18 -12.62 -3.69
N SER A 737 -36.17 -13.02 -4.49
CA SER A 737 -36.08 -12.98 -5.95
C SER A 737 -35.88 -11.56 -6.49
N LEU A 738 -35.30 -11.42 -7.68
CA LEU A 738 -35.26 -10.16 -8.43
C LEU A 738 -36.62 -9.91 -9.11
N ASP A 739 -37.02 -8.64 -9.19
CA ASP A 739 -38.20 -8.20 -9.95
C ASP A 739 -37.78 -7.14 -10.98
N VAL A 740 -38.00 -7.40 -12.26
CA VAL A 740 -37.66 -6.48 -13.36
C VAL A 740 -38.46 -5.18 -13.29
N THR A 741 -39.66 -5.20 -12.69
CA THR A 741 -40.46 -4.00 -12.42
C THR A 741 -39.75 -3.06 -11.45
N GLU A 742 -39.13 -3.63 -10.42
CA GLU A 742 -38.35 -2.92 -9.41
C GLU A 742 -37.01 -2.41 -9.97
N LEU A 743 -36.32 -3.23 -10.79
CA LEU A 743 -35.14 -2.77 -11.55
C LEU A 743 -35.48 -1.55 -12.41
N ARG A 744 -36.59 -1.61 -13.17
CA ARG A 744 -37.03 -0.52 -14.05
C ARG A 744 -37.46 0.73 -13.26
N ARG A 745 -38.09 0.57 -12.08
CA ARG A 745 -38.40 1.68 -11.17
C ARG A 745 -37.11 2.38 -10.71
N ALA A 746 -36.14 1.61 -10.21
CA ALA A 746 -34.87 2.14 -9.71
C ALA A 746 -34.07 2.85 -10.82
N LEU A 747 -33.98 2.25 -12.00
CA LEU A 747 -33.33 2.82 -13.19
C LEU A 747 -33.95 4.16 -13.61
N ASN A 748 -35.28 4.22 -13.72
CA ASN A 748 -35.98 5.42 -14.18
C ASN A 748 -35.96 6.58 -13.17
N ALA A 749 -35.88 6.27 -11.87
CA ALA A 749 -35.59 7.29 -10.86
C ALA A 749 -34.15 7.82 -11.01
N ALA A 750 -33.17 6.92 -11.16
CA ALA A 750 -31.75 7.26 -11.26
C ALA A 750 -31.39 8.14 -12.46
N ARG A 751 -32.04 7.92 -13.62
CA ARG A 751 -31.87 8.73 -14.85
C ARG A 751 -32.06 10.24 -14.67
N GLN A 752 -32.67 10.69 -13.57
CA GLN A 752 -32.86 12.12 -13.26
C GLN A 752 -31.59 12.80 -12.73
N HIS A 753 -30.65 12.02 -12.18
CA HIS A 753 -29.50 12.52 -11.42
C HIS A 753 -28.17 11.80 -11.71
N CYS A 754 -28.16 10.70 -12.46
CA CYS A 754 -26.95 10.02 -12.94
C CYS A 754 -27.20 9.29 -14.27
N ASN A 755 -26.16 8.67 -14.82
CA ASN A 755 -26.23 7.84 -16.02
C ASN A 755 -26.09 6.35 -15.62
N PRO A 756 -27.18 5.58 -15.50
CA PRO A 756 -27.10 4.16 -15.17
C PRO A 756 -26.41 3.39 -16.30
N ARG A 757 -25.30 2.70 -15.98
CA ARG A 757 -24.52 1.93 -16.97
C ARG A 757 -24.24 0.48 -16.58
N VAL A 758 -24.43 0.11 -15.32
CA VAL A 758 -23.97 -1.18 -14.78
C VAL A 758 -25.05 -1.79 -13.90
N LEU A 759 -25.26 -3.10 -14.02
CA LEU A 759 -26.15 -3.89 -13.17
C LEU A 759 -25.39 -5.05 -12.53
N CYS A 760 -25.21 -4.99 -11.22
CA CYS A 760 -24.55 -6.01 -10.42
C CYS A 760 -25.58 -6.99 -9.85
N ILE A 761 -25.44 -8.28 -10.15
CA ILE A 761 -26.26 -9.37 -9.62
C ILE A 761 -25.38 -10.29 -8.77
N ILE A 762 -25.86 -10.70 -7.59
CA ILE A 762 -25.20 -11.68 -6.72
C ILE A 762 -26.04 -12.96 -6.70
N ASN A 763 -25.51 -14.08 -7.21
CA ASN A 763 -26.26 -15.33 -7.35
C ASN A 763 -25.34 -16.58 -7.23
N PRO A 764 -25.49 -17.44 -6.20
CA PRO A 764 -26.39 -17.30 -5.04
C PRO A 764 -26.09 -16.07 -4.17
N GLY A 765 -27.14 -15.48 -3.59
CA GLY A 765 -27.06 -14.14 -2.99
C GLY A 765 -26.44 -14.08 -1.59
N ASN A 766 -25.88 -12.91 -1.26
CA ASN A 766 -25.28 -12.57 0.04
C ASN A 766 -25.71 -11.13 0.39
N PRO A 767 -26.41 -10.89 1.51
CA PRO A 767 -26.57 -11.77 2.69
C PRO A 767 -27.71 -12.80 2.59
N THR A 768 -28.55 -12.72 1.56
CA THR A 768 -29.91 -13.29 1.52
C THR A 768 -30.02 -14.79 1.26
N GLY A 769 -28.99 -15.45 0.72
CA GLY A 769 -28.94 -16.92 0.59
C GLY A 769 -29.85 -17.53 -0.48
N GLN A 770 -30.48 -16.72 -1.34
CA GLN A 770 -31.35 -17.19 -2.42
C GLN A 770 -30.58 -17.63 -3.67
N VAL A 771 -31.23 -18.43 -4.51
CA VAL A 771 -30.74 -18.89 -5.82
C VAL A 771 -31.75 -18.47 -6.88
N GLN A 772 -31.33 -17.62 -7.82
CA GLN A 772 -32.22 -17.11 -8.86
C GLN A 772 -32.59 -18.22 -9.86
N SER A 773 -33.87 -18.26 -10.27
CA SER A 773 -34.34 -19.21 -11.27
C SER A 773 -33.80 -18.88 -12.67
N ARG A 774 -33.73 -19.87 -13.56
CA ARG A 774 -33.34 -19.65 -14.97
C ARG A 774 -34.18 -18.56 -15.64
N GLN A 775 -35.50 -18.55 -15.39
CA GLN A 775 -36.40 -17.54 -15.95
C GLN A 775 -36.07 -16.13 -15.46
N CYS A 776 -35.83 -15.97 -14.16
CA CYS A 776 -35.42 -14.70 -13.56
C CYS A 776 -34.12 -14.15 -14.19
N ILE A 777 -33.13 -15.02 -14.39
CA ILE A 777 -31.86 -14.67 -15.06
C ILE A 777 -32.12 -14.24 -16.52
N GLU A 778 -32.98 -14.96 -17.24
CA GLU A 778 -33.36 -14.62 -18.62
C GLU A 778 -34.06 -13.25 -18.69
N ASP A 779 -34.97 -12.97 -17.76
CA ASP A 779 -35.70 -11.70 -17.68
C ASP A 779 -34.77 -10.52 -17.35
N VAL A 780 -33.77 -10.74 -16.48
CA VAL A 780 -32.71 -9.75 -16.16
C VAL A 780 -31.79 -9.50 -17.36
N ILE A 781 -31.43 -10.53 -18.13
CA ILE A 781 -30.62 -10.35 -19.34
C ILE A 781 -31.40 -9.57 -20.41
N ARG A 782 -32.70 -9.84 -20.59
CA ARG A 782 -33.55 -9.04 -21.49
C ARG A 782 -33.61 -7.58 -21.06
N PHE A 783 -33.80 -7.31 -19.77
CA PHE A 783 -33.77 -5.95 -19.21
C PHE A 783 -32.42 -5.24 -19.41
N ALA A 784 -31.29 -5.92 -19.14
CA ALA A 784 -29.97 -5.34 -19.31
C ALA A 784 -29.66 -5.01 -20.78
N LYS A 785 -30.12 -5.86 -21.73
CA LYS A 785 -30.02 -5.55 -23.16
C LYS A 785 -30.88 -4.35 -23.55
N GLU A 786 -32.14 -4.32 -23.11
CA GLU A 786 -33.09 -3.25 -23.43
C GLU A 786 -32.62 -1.88 -22.95
N GLU A 787 -32.04 -1.82 -21.75
CA GLU A 787 -31.63 -0.57 -21.10
C GLU A 787 -30.13 -0.26 -21.27
N HIS A 788 -29.41 -1.04 -22.10
CA HIS A 788 -27.97 -0.93 -22.40
C HIS A 788 -27.04 -0.92 -21.18
N LEU A 789 -27.19 -1.92 -20.30
CA LEU A 789 -26.45 -2.07 -19.06
C LEU A 789 -25.36 -3.15 -19.16
N PHE A 790 -24.16 -2.84 -18.68
CA PHE A 790 -23.09 -3.81 -18.46
C PHE A 790 -23.45 -4.73 -17.29
N LEU A 791 -23.48 -6.05 -17.51
CA LEU A 791 -23.81 -7.02 -16.45
C LEU A 791 -22.57 -7.40 -15.63
N MET A 792 -22.70 -7.38 -14.30
CA MET A 792 -21.70 -7.89 -13.37
C MET A 792 -22.31 -9.03 -12.54
N ALA A 793 -21.98 -10.28 -12.89
CA ALA A 793 -22.54 -11.49 -12.28
C ALA A 793 -21.57 -12.06 -11.22
N ASP A 794 -21.84 -11.78 -9.94
CA ASP A 794 -21.10 -12.31 -8.80
C ASP A 794 -21.61 -13.72 -8.44
N GLU A 795 -20.89 -14.73 -8.97
CA GLU A 795 -21.25 -16.15 -8.90
C GLU A 795 -20.38 -16.93 -7.91
N VAL A 796 -19.74 -16.26 -6.93
CA VAL A 796 -18.77 -16.86 -5.99
C VAL A 796 -19.34 -17.96 -5.09
N TYR A 797 -20.65 -18.16 -5.08
CA TYR A 797 -21.35 -19.18 -4.28
C TYR A 797 -21.92 -20.35 -5.11
N GLN A 798 -21.55 -20.48 -6.39
CA GLN A 798 -22.20 -21.39 -7.33
C GLN A 798 -22.24 -22.88 -6.95
N ASP A 799 -21.21 -23.40 -6.27
CA ASP A 799 -21.22 -24.79 -5.77
C ASP A 799 -22.05 -24.99 -4.48
N ASN A 800 -22.49 -23.92 -3.83
CA ASN A 800 -23.30 -23.95 -2.62
C ASN A 800 -24.77 -23.67 -2.95
N VAL A 801 -25.46 -24.71 -3.42
CA VAL A 801 -26.92 -24.75 -3.60
C VAL A 801 -27.47 -25.95 -2.82
N TYR A 802 -28.49 -25.71 -1.99
CA TYR A 802 -28.99 -26.66 -0.99
C TYR A 802 -30.47 -27.01 -1.16
N ALA A 803 -31.31 -26.02 -1.51
CA ALA A 803 -32.75 -26.21 -1.53
C ALA A 803 -33.19 -27.13 -2.67
N GLU A 804 -34.16 -28.00 -2.38
CA GLU A 804 -34.76 -28.88 -3.38
C GLU A 804 -35.39 -28.07 -4.51
N GLY A 805 -35.23 -28.54 -5.75
CA GLY A 805 -35.66 -27.82 -6.96
C GLY A 805 -34.80 -26.61 -7.36
N CYS A 806 -33.91 -26.12 -6.49
CA CYS A 806 -32.97 -25.05 -6.85
C CYS A 806 -31.75 -25.62 -7.58
N LYS A 807 -31.28 -24.91 -8.60
CA LYS A 807 -30.07 -25.24 -9.34
C LYS A 807 -29.32 -23.97 -9.70
N PHE A 808 -27.99 -23.99 -9.64
CA PHE A 808 -27.18 -22.91 -10.18
C PHE A 808 -27.28 -22.88 -11.71
N HIS A 809 -27.59 -21.69 -12.23
CA HIS A 809 -27.49 -21.34 -13.65
C HIS A 809 -26.57 -20.13 -13.74
N SER A 810 -25.48 -20.24 -14.50
CA SER A 810 -24.60 -19.11 -14.76
C SER A 810 -25.29 -18.11 -15.70
N PHE A 811 -25.00 -16.83 -15.53
CA PHE A 811 -25.47 -15.80 -16.46
C PHE A 811 -24.95 -16.06 -17.87
N LYS A 812 -23.70 -16.53 -18.02
CA LYS A 812 -23.13 -16.96 -19.30
C LYS A 812 -23.96 -18.06 -19.96
N LYS A 813 -24.32 -19.13 -19.24
CA LYS A 813 -25.13 -20.22 -19.81
C LYS A 813 -26.46 -19.71 -20.35
N VAL A 814 -27.20 -18.94 -19.54
CA VAL A 814 -28.51 -18.42 -19.95
C VAL A 814 -28.38 -17.44 -21.11
N LEU A 815 -27.41 -16.53 -21.08
CA LEU A 815 -27.13 -15.57 -22.15
C LEU A 815 -26.86 -16.25 -23.50
N PHE A 816 -26.06 -17.31 -23.51
CA PHE A 816 -25.76 -18.08 -24.73
C PHE A 816 -26.95 -18.94 -25.19
N GLU A 817 -27.75 -19.50 -24.26
CA GLU A 817 -28.99 -20.19 -24.59
C GLU A 817 -30.08 -19.27 -25.18
N MET A 818 -30.07 -17.97 -24.86
CA MET A 818 -30.94 -16.96 -25.49
C MET A 818 -30.53 -16.63 -26.94
N GLY A 819 -29.39 -17.13 -27.40
CA GLY A 819 -28.92 -17.02 -28.78
C GLY A 819 -28.14 -15.74 -29.12
N PRO A 820 -27.60 -15.65 -30.36
CA PRO A 820 -26.67 -14.59 -30.78
C PRO A 820 -27.22 -13.17 -30.64
N GLU A 821 -28.55 -13.02 -30.69
CA GLU A 821 -29.22 -11.75 -30.45
C GLU A 821 -28.82 -11.13 -29.09
N TYR A 822 -28.52 -11.95 -28.07
CA TYR A 822 -28.09 -11.50 -26.75
C TYR A 822 -26.60 -11.80 -26.54
N SER A 823 -26.16 -13.02 -26.86
CA SER A 823 -24.80 -13.48 -26.57
C SER A 823 -23.70 -12.83 -27.39
N SER A 824 -24.04 -12.10 -28.45
CA SER A 824 -23.09 -11.27 -29.21
C SER A 824 -23.24 -9.77 -28.95
N THR A 825 -24.11 -9.33 -28.02
CA THR A 825 -24.37 -7.90 -27.78
C THR A 825 -24.34 -7.46 -26.32
N VAL A 826 -24.70 -8.34 -25.37
CA VAL A 826 -24.72 -7.98 -23.95
C VAL A 826 -23.30 -8.08 -23.38
N GLU A 827 -22.74 -6.95 -22.96
CA GLU A 827 -21.46 -6.90 -22.25
C GLU A 827 -21.62 -7.43 -20.83
N MET A 828 -20.69 -8.31 -20.41
CA MET A 828 -20.79 -8.95 -19.10
C MET A 828 -19.42 -9.33 -18.53
N ALA A 829 -19.30 -9.25 -17.21
CA ALA A 829 -18.24 -9.88 -16.42
C ALA A 829 -18.85 -10.84 -15.38
N SER A 830 -18.43 -12.12 -15.39
CA SER A 830 -18.81 -13.13 -14.38
C SER A 830 -17.64 -13.39 -13.42
N PHE A 831 -17.89 -13.45 -12.11
CA PHE A 831 -16.85 -13.53 -11.06
C PHE A 831 -16.89 -14.84 -10.27
N HIS A 832 -15.72 -15.39 -9.96
CA HIS A 832 -15.54 -16.59 -9.12
C HIS A 832 -14.39 -16.41 -8.12
N SER A 833 -14.42 -17.13 -6.99
CA SER A 833 -13.29 -17.21 -6.04
C SER A 833 -13.13 -18.61 -5.44
N THR A 834 -11.90 -18.95 -5.06
CA THR A 834 -11.57 -20.15 -4.27
C THR A 834 -11.91 -20.00 -2.78
N SER A 835 -12.28 -18.79 -2.35
CA SER A 835 -12.52 -18.44 -0.94
C SER A 835 -13.75 -19.11 -0.33
N LYS A 836 -14.68 -19.59 -1.15
CA LYS A 836 -16.06 -19.92 -0.75
C LYS A 836 -16.34 -21.41 -0.93
N CYS A 837 -17.60 -21.77 -0.70
CA CYS A 837 -18.13 -23.11 -0.91
C CYS A 837 -17.41 -24.19 -0.10
N TYR A 838 -17.49 -25.45 -0.57
CA TYR A 838 -16.80 -26.60 0.03
C TYR A 838 -15.26 -26.47 0.04
N MET A 839 -14.69 -25.53 -0.74
CA MET A 839 -13.25 -25.26 -0.79
C MET A 839 -12.79 -24.48 0.45
N GLY A 840 -13.44 -23.35 0.73
CA GLY A 840 -13.23 -22.56 1.96
C GLY A 840 -11.89 -21.81 2.07
N GLU A 841 -11.09 -21.76 1.00
CA GLU A 841 -9.68 -21.33 1.04
C GLU A 841 -9.49 -19.80 1.01
N CYS A 842 -10.19 -19.09 1.89
CA CYS A 842 -10.22 -17.62 2.00
C CYS A 842 -8.84 -16.94 2.04
N GLY A 843 -7.84 -17.58 2.66
CA GLY A 843 -6.51 -17.01 2.89
C GLY A 843 -5.62 -16.98 1.65
N PHE A 844 -5.82 -17.87 0.68
CA PHE A 844 -4.99 -17.96 -0.54
C PHE A 844 -5.38 -16.96 -1.63
N ARG A 845 -6.50 -16.25 -1.48
CA ARG A 845 -6.91 -15.14 -2.36
C ARG A 845 -6.99 -15.51 -3.85
N GLY A 846 -7.44 -16.71 -4.20
CA GLY A 846 -7.67 -17.13 -5.59
C GLY A 846 -9.02 -16.67 -6.14
N GLY A 847 -9.07 -16.30 -7.42
CA GLY A 847 -10.31 -16.02 -8.15
C GLY A 847 -10.07 -15.64 -9.60
N TYR A 848 -11.15 -15.52 -10.38
CA TYR A 848 -11.12 -15.05 -11.76
C TYR A 848 -12.35 -14.20 -12.09
N MET A 849 -12.24 -13.47 -13.19
CA MET A 849 -13.39 -12.99 -13.96
C MET A 849 -13.32 -13.46 -15.40
N GLU A 850 -14.47 -13.84 -15.96
CA GLU A 850 -14.65 -14.02 -17.39
C GLU A 850 -15.35 -12.78 -17.96
N VAL A 851 -14.75 -12.14 -18.97
CA VAL A 851 -15.27 -10.92 -19.60
C VAL A 851 -15.67 -11.21 -21.04
N ILE A 852 -16.93 -10.95 -21.39
CA ILE A 852 -17.48 -11.22 -22.73
C ILE A 852 -18.08 -9.95 -23.37
N ASN A 853 -18.03 -9.89 -24.70
CA ASN A 853 -18.54 -8.83 -25.57
C ASN A 853 -18.00 -7.40 -25.31
N MET A 854 -17.06 -7.23 -24.38
CA MET A 854 -16.37 -5.96 -24.15
C MET A 854 -15.69 -5.46 -25.43
N ASP A 855 -15.81 -4.16 -25.69
CA ASP A 855 -15.13 -3.48 -26.79
C ASP A 855 -13.61 -3.80 -26.81
N PRO A 856 -13.00 -4.12 -27.96
CA PRO A 856 -11.59 -4.50 -28.04
C PRO A 856 -10.60 -3.44 -27.54
N GLU A 857 -10.85 -2.15 -27.77
CA GLU A 857 -9.97 -1.08 -27.29
C GLU A 857 -10.10 -0.92 -25.77
N VAL A 858 -11.32 -1.07 -25.23
CA VAL A 858 -11.56 -1.12 -23.78
C VAL A 858 -10.89 -2.35 -23.14
N LYS A 859 -10.88 -3.50 -23.81
CA LYS A 859 -10.20 -4.72 -23.34
C LYS A 859 -8.66 -4.57 -23.31
N VAL A 860 -8.08 -3.75 -24.19
CA VAL A 860 -6.67 -3.33 -24.08
C VAL A 860 -6.46 -2.46 -22.83
N GLN A 861 -7.36 -1.52 -22.52
CA GLN A 861 -7.26 -0.73 -21.28
C GLN A 861 -7.45 -1.58 -20.01
N LEU A 862 -8.33 -2.59 -20.03
CA LEU A 862 -8.44 -3.57 -18.94
C LEU A 862 -7.12 -4.33 -18.74
N THR A 863 -6.50 -4.77 -19.84
CA THR A 863 -5.22 -5.50 -19.80
C THR A 863 -4.09 -4.62 -19.25
N LYS A 864 -4.05 -3.34 -19.63
CA LYS A 864 -3.16 -2.33 -19.03
C LYS A 864 -3.46 -2.09 -17.55
N LEU A 865 -4.72 -2.05 -17.13
CA LEU A 865 -5.12 -1.81 -15.74
C LEU A 865 -4.68 -2.96 -14.82
N VAL A 866 -4.72 -4.21 -15.30
CA VAL A 866 -4.21 -5.35 -14.51
C VAL A 866 -2.68 -5.44 -14.51
N SER A 867 -1.99 -5.03 -15.59
CA SER A 867 -0.52 -5.10 -15.65
C SER A 867 0.20 -4.11 -14.73
N VAL A 868 -0.42 -2.98 -14.38
CA VAL A 868 0.07 -2.04 -13.34
C VAL A 868 0.19 -2.70 -11.95
N ARG A 869 -0.43 -3.87 -11.75
CA ARG A 869 -0.35 -4.67 -10.51
C ARG A 869 0.53 -5.92 -10.65
N LEU A 870 1.32 -6.02 -11.72
CA LEU A 870 2.13 -7.18 -12.10
C LEU A 870 1.26 -8.41 -12.38
N CYS A 871 0.95 -9.22 -11.38
CA CYS A 871 0.03 -10.37 -11.46
C CYS A 871 -0.58 -10.70 -10.08
N PRO A 872 -1.69 -11.47 -10.02
CA PRO A 872 -2.18 -12.04 -8.76
C PRO A 872 -1.15 -12.98 -8.12
N PRO A 873 -1.16 -13.21 -6.79
CA PRO A 873 -0.25 -14.16 -6.15
C PRO A 873 -0.39 -15.58 -6.74
N VAL A 874 0.71 -16.13 -7.27
CA VAL A 874 0.70 -17.44 -7.95
C VAL A 874 0.15 -18.59 -7.09
N PRO A 875 0.37 -18.69 -5.76
CA PRO A 875 -0.30 -19.72 -4.94
C PRO A 875 -1.84 -19.67 -5.02
N GLY A 876 -2.43 -18.49 -5.19
CA GLY A 876 -3.87 -18.32 -5.40
C GLY A 876 -4.34 -18.74 -6.80
N GLN A 877 -3.48 -18.57 -7.81
CA GLN A 877 -3.71 -19.06 -9.18
C GLN A 877 -3.59 -20.60 -9.25
N ALA A 878 -2.54 -21.15 -8.65
CA ALA A 878 -2.32 -22.60 -8.52
C ALA A 878 -3.48 -23.28 -7.78
N LEU A 879 -3.98 -22.69 -6.69
CA LEU A 879 -5.17 -23.18 -6.00
C LEU A 879 -6.42 -23.16 -6.89
N LEU A 880 -6.57 -22.11 -7.71
CA LEU A 880 -7.71 -21.99 -8.61
C LEU A 880 -7.72 -23.10 -9.67
N ASP A 881 -6.56 -23.43 -10.25
CA ASP A 881 -6.39 -24.57 -11.18
C ASP A 881 -7.03 -25.85 -10.59
N LEU A 882 -6.74 -26.15 -9.33
CA LEU A 882 -7.22 -27.35 -8.64
C LEU A 882 -8.72 -27.32 -8.29
N VAL A 883 -9.31 -26.13 -8.21
CA VAL A 883 -10.76 -25.94 -8.03
C VAL A 883 -11.50 -26.22 -9.35
N VAL A 884 -10.95 -25.76 -10.48
CA VAL A 884 -11.57 -25.89 -11.81
C VAL A 884 -11.22 -27.20 -12.52
N ASN A 885 -10.08 -27.81 -12.16
CA ASN A 885 -9.57 -29.10 -12.60
C ASN A 885 -9.33 -30.06 -11.40
N PRO A 886 -10.41 -30.51 -10.73
CA PRO A 886 -10.33 -31.47 -9.63
C PRO A 886 -9.86 -32.86 -10.10
N PRO A 887 -9.51 -33.77 -9.16
CA PRO A 887 -9.25 -35.17 -9.49
C PRO A 887 -10.40 -35.83 -10.25
N GLN A 888 -10.06 -36.68 -11.22
CA GLN A 888 -11.01 -37.47 -12.02
C GLN A 888 -11.27 -38.85 -11.41
N PRO A 889 -12.38 -39.56 -11.73
CA PRO A 889 -12.77 -40.81 -11.08
C PRO A 889 -11.72 -41.95 -11.10
N ASP A 890 -10.80 -41.92 -12.04
CA ASP A 890 -9.68 -42.84 -12.24
C ASP A 890 -8.38 -42.41 -11.51
N GLU A 891 -8.33 -41.20 -10.95
CA GLU A 891 -7.15 -40.64 -10.28
C GLU A 891 -7.10 -40.98 -8.77
N PRO A 892 -5.91 -41.28 -8.19
CA PRO A 892 -5.76 -41.76 -6.80
C PRO A 892 -6.42 -40.89 -5.71
N SER A 893 -6.44 -39.57 -5.88
CA SER A 893 -6.97 -38.64 -4.88
C SER A 893 -8.49 -38.49 -4.92
N TYR A 894 -9.17 -39.00 -5.96
CA TYR A 894 -10.62 -38.79 -6.17
C TYR A 894 -11.48 -39.22 -5.00
N THR A 895 -11.29 -40.45 -4.50
CA THR A 895 -12.07 -41.00 -3.37
C THR A 895 -11.90 -40.17 -2.09
N THR A 896 -10.74 -39.56 -1.89
CA THR A 896 -10.50 -38.65 -0.76
C THR A 896 -11.09 -37.26 -1.02
N PHE A 897 -10.96 -36.73 -2.24
CA PHE A 897 -11.51 -35.45 -2.64
C PHE A 897 -13.05 -35.43 -2.60
N MET A 898 -13.72 -36.52 -3.01
CA MET A 898 -15.18 -36.65 -3.00
C MET A 898 -15.81 -36.65 -1.59
N LYS A 899 -15.00 -36.69 -0.52
CA LYS A 899 -15.45 -36.36 0.84
C LYS A 899 -15.98 -34.92 0.95
N ARG A 900 -15.68 -34.03 -0.02
CA ARG A 900 -16.31 -32.71 -0.18
C ARG A 900 -17.84 -32.76 -0.18
N THR A 901 -18.45 -33.84 -0.66
CA THR A 901 -19.93 -33.99 -0.68
C THR A 901 -20.50 -33.93 0.74
N ALA A 902 -19.81 -34.50 1.73
CA ALA A 902 -20.23 -34.41 3.13
C ALA A 902 -20.19 -32.98 3.69
N VAL A 903 -19.31 -32.11 3.16
CA VAL A 903 -19.29 -30.68 3.51
C VAL A 903 -20.54 -29.98 2.99
N LEU A 904 -20.92 -30.24 1.74
CA LEU A 904 -22.15 -29.70 1.14
C LEU A 904 -23.41 -30.21 1.84
N THR A 905 -23.49 -31.51 2.15
CA THR A 905 -24.60 -32.10 2.94
C THR A 905 -24.70 -31.45 4.31
N ALA A 906 -23.58 -31.31 5.04
CA ALA A 906 -23.58 -30.67 6.36
C ALA A 906 -23.94 -29.17 6.30
N LEU A 907 -23.63 -28.47 5.21
CA LEU A 907 -24.08 -27.09 5.01
C LEU A 907 -25.59 -27.03 4.73
N ALA A 908 -26.13 -27.91 3.90
CA ALA A 908 -27.57 -28.02 3.64
C ALA A 908 -28.38 -28.35 4.90
N GLU A 909 -27.90 -29.28 5.73
CA GLU A 909 -28.51 -29.61 7.02
C GLU A 909 -28.53 -28.40 7.97
N LYS A 910 -27.41 -27.66 8.06
CA LYS A 910 -27.31 -26.46 8.90
C LYS A 910 -28.14 -25.28 8.38
N ALA A 911 -28.28 -25.16 7.06
CA ALA A 911 -29.17 -24.21 6.40
C ALA A 911 -30.63 -24.44 6.82
N ARG A 912 -31.15 -25.67 6.60
CA ARG A 912 -32.50 -26.07 7.02
C ARG A 912 -32.73 -25.91 8.52
N LEU A 913 -31.78 -26.37 9.35
CA LEU A 913 -31.86 -26.27 10.81
C LEU A 913 -31.99 -24.80 11.29
N THR A 914 -31.29 -23.88 10.63
CA THR A 914 -31.33 -22.44 10.98
C THR A 914 -32.68 -21.83 10.63
N GLU A 915 -33.19 -22.11 9.44
CA GLU A 915 -34.51 -21.70 8.97
C GLU A 915 -35.63 -22.23 9.90
N GLU A 916 -35.64 -23.55 10.15
CA GLU A 916 -36.61 -24.21 11.01
C GLU A 916 -36.63 -23.59 12.41
N ILE A 917 -35.47 -23.43 13.06
CA ILE A 917 -35.42 -22.89 14.42
C ILE A 917 -35.85 -21.42 14.46
N PHE A 918 -35.34 -20.56 13.57
CA PHE A 918 -35.73 -19.13 13.60
C PHE A 918 -37.23 -18.93 13.35
N ASN A 919 -37.84 -19.71 12.46
CA ASN A 919 -39.28 -19.62 12.21
C ASN A 919 -40.16 -20.18 13.36
N THR A 920 -39.57 -20.80 14.40
CA THR A 920 -40.29 -21.11 15.66
C THR A 920 -40.26 -19.98 16.70
N VAL A 921 -39.47 -18.92 16.49
CA VAL A 921 -39.31 -17.83 17.46
C VAL A 921 -40.29 -16.70 17.15
N PRO A 922 -41.26 -16.39 18.03
CA PRO A 922 -42.17 -15.26 17.83
C PRO A 922 -41.38 -13.96 17.63
N GLY A 923 -41.71 -13.22 16.57
CA GLY A 923 -41.02 -11.99 16.20
C GLY A 923 -39.83 -12.17 15.23
N ILE A 924 -39.40 -13.40 14.94
CA ILE A 924 -38.39 -13.69 13.91
C ILE A 924 -39.05 -14.36 12.70
N THR A 925 -38.60 -14.03 11.50
CA THR A 925 -38.99 -14.72 10.25
C THR A 925 -37.75 -14.89 9.38
N CYS A 926 -37.51 -16.09 8.86
CA CYS A 926 -36.36 -16.42 8.04
C CYS A 926 -36.81 -17.07 6.73
N ASN A 927 -36.43 -16.46 5.61
CA ASN A 927 -36.61 -17.06 4.29
C ASN A 927 -35.76 -18.33 4.11
N PRO A 928 -36.14 -19.23 3.18
CA PRO A 928 -35.38 -20.43 2.89
C PRO A 928 -33.96 -20.14 2.43
N VAL A 929 -33.01 -20.87 3.00
CA VAL A 929 -31.57 -20.72 2.71
C VAL A 929 -31.21 -21.62 1.54
N GLN A 930 -31.51 -21.14 0.33
CA GLN A 930 -31.38 -21.91 -0.91
C GLN A 930 -29.92 -22.18 -1.30
N GLY A 931 -28.97 -21.37 -0.84
CA GLY A 931 -27.55 -21.49 -1.15
C GLY A 931 -26.64 -20.59 -0.31
N ALA A 932 -25.45 -20.30 -0.84
CA ALA A 932 -24.41 -19.49 -0.19
C ALA A 932 -23.98 -20.01 1.20
N MET A 933 -23.81 -19.15 2.22
CA MET A 933 -23.35 -19.54 3.58
C MET A 933 -23.98 -18.69 4.70
N TYR A 934 -25.10 -18.03 4.42
CA TYR A 934 -25.68 -17.00 5.28
C TYR A 934 -27.19 -17.13 5.38
N THR A 935 -27.72 -16.62 6.49
CA THR A 935 -29.14 -16.37 6.67
C THR A 935 -29.35 -14.88 6.94
N PHE A 936 -30.47 -14.33 6.47
CA PHE A 936 -30.84 -12.93 6.69
C PHE A 936 -32.25 -12.83 7.30
N PRO A 937 -32.47 -13.36 8.52
CA PRO A 937 -33.77 -13.28 9.18
C PRO A 937 -34.17 -11.83 9.47
N ARG A 938 -35.46 -11.59 9.29
CA ARG A 938 -36.16 -10.38 9.72
C ARG A 938 -36.55 -10.50 11.18
N ILE A 939 -36.44 -9.40 11.91
CA ILE A 939 -36.84 -9.27 13.32
C ILE A 939 -37.89 -8.18 13.48
N THR A 940 -38.91 -8.46 14.29
CA THR A 940 -39.94 -7.51 14.70
C THR A 940 -39.52 -6.92 16.04
N LEU A 941 -39.18 -5.63 16.05
CA LEU A 941 -38.75 -4.93 17.26
C LEU A 941 -39.92 -4.15 17.86
N PRO A 942 -40.15 -4.22 19.20
CA PRO A 942 -41.16 -3.40 19.87
C PRO A 942 -40.87 -1.91 19.70
N GLN A 943 -41.91 -1.07 19.66
CA GLN A 943 -41.75 0.38 19.46
C GLN A 943 -40.81 1.01 20.51
N LYS A 944 -40.89 0.59 21.78
CA LYS A 944 -40.00 1.08 22.84
C LYS A 944 -38.52 0.75 22.59
N ALA A 945 -38.21 -0.37 21.91
CA ALA A 945 -36.84 -0.71 21.53
C ALA A 945 -36.34 0.19 20.39
N ILE A 946 -37.21 0.50 19.42
CA ILE A 946 -36.93 1.43 18.31
C ILE A 946 -36.70 2.85 18.86
N ASP A 947 -37.56 3.31 19.76
CA ASP A 947 -37.44 4.60 20.43
C ASP A 947 -36.15 4.66 21.27
N LYS A 948 -35.84 3.60 22.02
CA LYS A 948 -34.60 3.49 22.82
C LYS A 948 -33.33 3.53 21.96
N ALA A 949 -33.33 2.82 20.83
CA ALA A 949 -32.21 2.88 19.87
C ALA A 949 -32.03 4.32 19.32
N LYS A 950 -33.13 5.00 19.00
CA LYS A 950 -33.12 6.39 18.54
C LYS A 950 -32.62 7.38 19.62
N GLU A 951 -32.98 7.18 20.88
CA GLU A 951 -32.42 7.94 22.02
C GLU A 951 -30.89 7.76 22.15
N GLU A 952 -30.38 6.55 21.89
CA GLU A 952 -28.95 6.23 21.92
C GLU A 952 -28.21 6.57 20.62
N GLY A 953 -28.90 7.15 19.62
CA GLY A 953 -28.32 7.52 18.32
C GLY A 953 -27.95 6.32 17.43
N GLN A 954 -28.60 5.17 17.64
CA GLN A 954 -28.34 3.92 16.92
C GLN A 954 -29.52 3.52 16.03
N VAL A 955 -29.23 2.80 14.94
CA VAL A 955 -30.25 2.12 14.15
C VAL A 955 -30.80 0.92 14.95
N PRO A 956 -32.11 0.61 14.94
CA PRO A 956 -32.70 -0.40 15.84
C PRO A 956 -32.09 -1.80 15.77
N ASP A 957 -31.63 -2.24 14.60
CA ASP A 957 -30.95 -3.54 14.44
C ASP A 957 -29.49 -3.53 14.90
N MET A 958 -28.78 -2.40 14.77
CA MET A 958 -27.47 -2.18 15.40
C MET A 958 -27.59 -2.27 16.91
N PHE A 959 -28.59 -1.61 17.51
CA PHE A 959 -28.87 -1.69 18.95
C PHE A 959 -29.17 -3.12 19.39
N TYR A 960 -30.05 -3.83 18.67
CA TYR A 960 -30.34 -5.25 18.93
C TYR A 960 -29.09 -6.14 18.85
N CYS A 961 -28.28 -6.01 17.80
CA CYS A 961 -27.08 -6.82 17.62
C CYS A 961 -25.97 -6.47 18.63
N MET A 962 -25.87 -5.21 19.07
CA MET A 962 -24.92 -4.79 20.11
C MET A 962 -25.33 -5.38 21.47
N LYS A 963 -26.62 -5.33 21.83
CA LYS A 963 -27.13 -5.96 23.07
C LYS A 963 -26.92 -7.47 23.07
N LEU A 964 -27.18 -8.15 21.95
CA LEU A 964 -26.91 -9.58 21.80
C LEU A 964 -25.42 -9.91 22.03
N LEU A 965 -24.51 -9.10 21.50
CA LEU A 965 -23.08 -9.28 21.71
C LEU A 965 -22.69 -9.08 23.19
N GLU A 966 -23.20 -8.04 23.85
CA GLU A 966 -22.86 -7.74 25.24
C GLU A 966 -23.47 -8.71 26.27
N GLU A 967 -24.63 -9.30 25.97
CA GLU A 967 -25.31 -10.26 26.85
C GLU A 967 -24.94 -11.72 26.59
N GLU A 968 -24.84 -12.15 25.32
CA GLU A 968 -24.70 -13.56 24.95
C GLU A 968 -23.32 -13.91 24.36
N GLY A 969 -22.51 -12.91 24.01
CA GLY A 969 -21.21 -13.09 23.36
C GLY A 969 -21.30 -13.41 21.86
N ILE A 970 -22.47 -13.23 21.23
CA ILE A 970 -22.70 -13.62 19.84
C ILE A 970 -22.53 -12.41 18.93
N CYS A 971 -21.50 -12.42 18.08
CA CYS A 971 -21.24 -11.37 17.12
C CYS A 971 -21.97 -11.65 15.80
N LEU A 972 -22.99 -10.83 15.50
CA LEU A 972 -23.71 -10.81 14.21
C LEU A 972 -23.38 -9.53 13.41
N VAL A 973 -23.96 -9.37 12.22
CA VAL A 973 -23.93 -8.10 11.46
C VAL A 973 -25.36 -7.60 11.29
N PRO A 974 -25.69 -6.34 11.65
CA PRO A 974 -27.06 -5.82 11.54
C PRO A 974 -27.47 -5.58 10.08
N GLY A 975 -28.77 -5.65 9.80
CA GLY A 975 -29.35 -5.50 8.47
C GLY A 975 -29.06 -4.16 7.81
N SER A 976 -29.03 -3.08 8.61
CA SER A 976 -28.59 -1.74 8.23
C SER A 976 -27.21 -1.71 7.57
N GLY A 977 -26.30 -2.62 7.97
CA GLY A 977 -24.99 -2.77 7.34
C GLY A 977 -24.99 -3.31 5.91
N PHE A 978 -26.13 -3.84 5.44
CA PHE A 978 -26.36 -4.35 4.08
C PHE A 978 -27.41 -3.50 3.34
N GLY A 979 -28.03 -2.53 4.00
CA GLY A 979 -29.28 -1.91 3.55
C GLY A 979 -30.47 -2.87 3.64
N GLN A 980 -31.67 -2.29 3.82
CA GLN A 980 -32.95 -3.01 3.88
C GLN A 980 -34.09 -2.07 3.47
N ARG A 981 -35.32 -2.59 3.32
CA ARG A 981 -36.50 -1.73 3.12
C ARG A 981 -36.74 -0.89 4.38
N GLU A 982 -37.26 0.32 4.22
CA GLU A 982 -37.57 1.18 5.37
C GLU A 982 -38.64 0.52 6.27
N GLY A 983 -38.48 0.63 7.59
CA GLY A 983 -39.36 -0.01 8.56
C GLY A 983 -39.17 -1.53 8.75
N THR A 984 -38.22 -2.16 8.05
CA THR A 984 -37.82 -3.55 8.32
C THR A 984 -36.43 -3.61 8.96
N PHE A 985 -36.19 -4.64 9.76
CA PHE A 985 -34.97 -4.84 10.55
C PHE A 985 -34.51 -6.28 10.42
N HIS A 986 -33.22 -6.50 10.23
CA HIS A 986 -32.65 -7.82 10.01
C HIS A 986 -31.31 -7.98 10.73
N PHE A 987 -30.77 -9.19 10.70
CA PHE A 987 -29.34 -9.43 10.91
C PHE A 987 -28.84 -10.51 9.94
N ARG A 988 -27.56 -10.48 9.61
CA ARG A 988 -26.88 -11.60 8.94
C ARG A 988 -26.19 -12.49 9.97
N MET A 989 -26.43 -13.79 9.84
CA MET A 989 -25.68 -14.85 10.53
C MET A 989 -25.07 -15.82 9.51
N THR A 990 -23.95 -16.47 9.82
CA THR A 990 -23.43 -17.58 9.00
C THR A 990 -23.85 -18.96 9.54
N ILE A 991 -24.10 -19.88 8.61
CA ILE A 991 -24.35 -21.31 8.89
C ILE A 991 -23.06 -22.14 9.04
N LEU A 992 -21.89 -21.49 8.98
CA LEU A 992 -20.59 -22.17 9.03
C LEU A 992 -20.24 -22.93 10.32
N PRO A 993 -20.65 -22.51 11.54
CA PRO A 993 -20.31 -23.23 12.77
C PRO A 993 -20.65 -24.74 12.72
N PRO A 994 -19.95 -25.60 13.47
CA PRO A 994 -20.32 -27.01 13.59
C PRO A 994 -21.75 -27.17 14.13
N ALA A 995 -22.48 -28.20 13.71
CA ALA A 995 -23.92 -28.32 13.96
C ALA A 995 -24.32 -28.15 15.44
N GLU A 996 -23.57 -28.73 16.38
CA GLU A 996 -23.85 -28.57 17.82
C GLU A 996 -23.58 -27.14 18.33
N LYS A 997 -22.51 -26.48 17.86
CA LYS A 997 -22.25 -25.06 18.18
C LYS A 997 -23.29 -24.14 17.53
N LEU A 998 -23.79 -24.50 16.35
CA LEU A 998 -24.89 -23.77 15.69
C LEU A 998 -26.20 -23.89 16.47
N LYS A 999 -26.60 -25.10 16.91
CA LYS A 999 -27.79 -25.29 17.79
C LYS A 999 -27.69 -24.42 19.05
N PHE A 1000 -26.52 -24.39 19.69
CA PHE A 1000 -26.28 -23.56 20.87
C PHE A 1000 -26.41 -22.05 20.58
N VAL A 1001 -25.83 -21.58 19.47
CA VAL A 1001 -25.96 -20.18 19.02
C VAL A 1001 -27.42 -19.81 18.73
N LEU A 1002 -28.14 -20.66 18.00
CA LEU A 1002 -29.56 -20.47 17.69
C LEU A 1002 -30.44 -20.39 18.95
N GLN A 1003 -30.19 -21.27 19.92
CA GLN A 1003 -30.91 -21.27 21.20
C GLN A 1003 -30.61 -20.01 22.03
N LYS A 1004 -29.35 -19.56 22.10
CA LYS A 1004 -29.00 -18.28 22.75
C LYS A 1004 -29.65 -17.07 22.06
N ILE A 1005 -29.66 -17.02 20.73
CA ILE A 1005 -30.34 -15.94 19.98
C ILE A 1005 -31.85 -15.94 20.28
N ARG A 1006 -32.49 -17.11 20.31
CA ARG A 1006 -33.90 -17.28 20.70
C ARG A 1006 -34.16 -16.76 22.11
N ASP A 1007 -33.39 -17.20 23.09
CA ASP A 1007 -33.59 -16.86 24.50
C ASP A 1007 -33.33 -15.36 24.74
N PHE A 1008 -32.32 -14.78 24.08
CA PHE A 1008 -32.11 -13.33 24.06
C PHE A 1008 -33.29 -12.59 23.41
N HIS A 1009 -33.76 -13.02 22.24
CA HIS A 1009 -34.86 -12.34 21.53
C HIS A 1009 -36.13 -12.28 22.38
N LEU A 1010 -36.48 -13.37 23.06
CA LEU A 1010 -37.65 -13.44 23.94
C LEU A 1010 -37.50 -12.50 25.16
N ARG A 1011 -36.33 -12.44 25.79
CA ARG A 1011 -36.09 -11.51 26.90
C ARG A 1011 -36.06 -10.04 26.44
N PHE A 1012 -35.40 -9.76 25.33
CA PHE A 1012 -35.31 -8.42 24.74
C PHE A 1012 -36.70 -7.89 24.37
N THR A 1013 -37.49 -8.68 23.64
CA THR A 1013 -38.86 -8.29 23.28
C THR A 1013 -39.74 -8.09 24.52
N GLN A 1014 -39.62 -8.94 25.55
CA GLN A 1014 -40.33 -8.77 26.82
C GLN A 1014 -39.89 -7.49 27.57
N GLN A 1015 -38.60 -7.16 27.58
CA GLN A 1015 -38.06 -5.95 28.23
C GLN A 1015 -38.59 -4.65 27.59
N PHE A 1016 -38.81 -4.67 26.28
CA PHE A 1016 -39.29 -3.51 25.51
C PHE A 1016 -40.77 -3.61 25.09
N SER A 1017 -41.54 -4.55 25.68
CA SER A 1017 -43.00 -4.65 25.53
C SER A 1017 -43.72 -3.48 26.19
#